data_AF-S9X2N6-F1
#
_entry.id   AF-S9X2N6-F1
#
_cell.length_a   1.000
_cell.length_b   1.000
_cell.length_c   1.000
_cell.angle_alpha   90.00
_cell.angle_beta   90.00
_cell.angle_gamma   90.00
#
_symmetry.space_group_name_H-M   'P 1'
#
loop_
_entity.id
_entity.type
_entity.pdbx_description
1 polymer ?
#
loop_
_entity_poly.entity_id
_entity_poly.type
_entity_poly.pdbx_seq_one_letter_code
_entity_poly.pdbx_strand_id
1 'polypeptide(L)'
;MNNTVPVNEEISRPLEETLAICKQSSRLMQKNLQTGKLMDAFRNCSISLVEMRNNALSPKQYYELYMFTTETLRRLGDALLETHLNGTHHLMDLYELVQYAGSVLPRLYLMITVGSAYLETPKALVKEIMNDLIDMCAGVQHPLRGLFLRHYLLTQTRKGLPQDPDDDNADPNKGTLMDSVKFLLLNFTEMNKLWVRIQHLGPMKDYMRRTQERNELKVLVGLNLVRLSQLSFDLDAYKNVILPAIVEQVVECRDPLAQEYLSEVICQVFPDEMHLETLDIYFNTILNLNKSVDITPLVISMLDRLTAYVQRECEADSSDGEGSLNQTLENMVLENGPSDSENKVCPGDRVISPKLAIQEVLWTYIVDVFNARSGISMGSIVQILSSILNFFLQCYPYKTQYADRVFQFINERILQQPSLQNELNERSLQKSLCSILLLPIVAFPSFSYCLNLPNFLPVFKAQPNNIRYDIAKTVLEKIIEKEQITSELKDVQELLGVISVIIENNGNDTLEDLKTIATLVHYLHNDDPQIQIEILRCLKDNFVQAGENVKYLLPVVVNKCIFLAREFRLFKCVDWAEKVRVLWDFVNACIVILYNHGDSAELSLILYLFAAEMADVENYPDFAYEFFTQAFTIYEESALDSRLQYQQLLMITGKLQKTTNFSVDDYDTLITKCTLYASKLLKKPDQCRGILHASHLWWQNETNEETVLFRDPKRVLECLQKSLKIADSCMDQITSLKLFINILERYFYYYDQRCDSILAKHIGGLIDLTEQNMRSLLTSSPNDLIANDPNAYASSIWETAGGFSVDSMRNHLERTTNLAEKRSEDERWASIFQ
;
A
#
# COMPACT_ATOMS: atom_id res chain seq x y z
N MET A 1 5.75 -41.98 -65.18
CA MET A 1 7.15 -42.13 -64.73
C MET A 1 7.11 -42.49 -63.26
N ASN A 2 7.59 -43.70 -62.95
CA ASN A 2 7.58 -44.30 -61.61
C ASN A 2 8.61 -43.60 -60.72
N ASN A 3 8.16 -42.72 -59.81
CA ASN A 3 8.96 -42.32 -58.65
C ASN A 3 8.55 -43.20 -57.47
N THR A 4 9.01 -44.46 -57.48
CA THR A 4 9.19 -45.21 -56.25
C THR A 4 10.38 -44.58 -55.53
N VAL A 5 10.11 -43.71 -54.57
CA VAL A 5 11.13 -43.23 -53.63
C VAL A 5 11.65 -44.46 -52.88
N PRO A 6 12.96 -44.79 -52.97
CA PRO A 6 13.51 -45.94 -52.28
C PRO A 6 13.39 -45.76 -50.75
N VAL A 7 13.18 -46.89 -50.06
CA VAL A 7 12.69 -46.98 -48.67
C VAL A 7 13.67 -46.42 -47.61
N ASN A 8 14.94 -46.18 -47.97
CA ASN A 8 16.06 -46.00 -47.02
C ASN A 8 16.92 -44.73 -47.15
N GLU A 9 16.56 -43.73 -47.96
CA GLU A 9 17.30 -42.45 -47.96
C GLU A 9 16.79 -41.53 -46.85
N GLU A 10 17.72 -40.97 -46.06
CA GLU A 10 17.43 -39.88 -45.13
C GLU A 10 16.99 -38.66 -45.94
N ILE A 11 15.69 -38.35 -45.90
CA ILE A 11 15.14 -37.18 -46.58
C ILE A 11 15.64 -35.95 -45.81
N SER A 12 16.51 -35.16 -46.45
CA SER A 12 17.00 -33.88 -45.95
C SER A 12 16.59 -32.77 -46.94
N ARG A 13 15.31 -32.40 -46.90
CA ARG A 13 14.76 -31.29 -47.72
C ARG A 13 14.45 -30.07 -46.85
N PRO A 14 14.53 -28.85 -47.39
CA PRO A 14 14.05 -27.67 -46.69
C PRO A 14 12.52 -27.73 -46.45
N LEU A 15 12.05 -27.01 -45.45
CA LEU A 15 10.63 -27.00 -45.05
C LEU A 15 9.69 -26.60 -46.19
N GLU A 16 10.06 -25.60 -46.99
CA GLU A 16 9.20 -25.06 -48.06
C GLU A 16 8.90 -26.11 -49.15
N GLU A 17 9.91 -26.87 -49.56
CA GLU A 17 9.77 -27.95 -50.53
C GLU A 17 8.92 -29.09 -49.96
N THR A 18 9.18 -29.43 -48.70
CA THR A 18 8.42 -30.45 -47.94
C THR A 18 6.93 -30.08 -47.86
N LEU A 19 6.63 -28.82 -47.53
CA LEU A 19 5.26 -28.29 -47.47
C LEU A 19 4.60 -28.21 -48.85
N ALA A 20 5.34 -27.90 -49.91
CA ALA A 20 4.81 -27.89 -51.27
C ALA A 20 4.31 -29.27 -51.70
N ILE A 21 5.10 -30.32 -51.42
CA ILE A 21 4.74 -31.72 -51.68
C ILE A 21 3.51 -32.13 -50.84
N CYS A 22 3.48 -31.77 -49.56
CA CYS A 22 2.35 -32.05 -48.68
C CYS A 22 1.06 -31.33 -49.14
N LYS A 23 1.16 -30.08 -49.61
CA LYS A 23 0.02 -29.33 -50.18
C LYS A 23 -0.50 -29.96 -51.47
N GLN A 24 0.40 -30.39 -52.35
CA GLN A 24 0.02 -31.05 -53.60
C GLN A 24 -0.67 -32.39 -53.33
N SER A 25 -0.09 -33.22 -52.47
CA SER A 25 -0.67 -34.53 -52.09
C SER A 25 -2.01 -34.38 -51.36
N SER A 26 -2.15 -33.38 -50.49
CA SER A 26 -3.42 -33.05 -49.83
C SER A 26 -4.54 -32.69 -50.81
N ARG A 27 -4.27 -31.84 -51.82
CA ARG A 27 -5.25 -31.49 -52.86
C ARG A 27 -5.68 -32.72 -53.67
N LEU A 28 -4.74 -33.59 -54.02
CA LEU A 28 -5.02 -34.83 -54.74
C LEU A 28 -5.82 -35.82 -53.87
N MET A 29 -5.50 -35.91 -52.59
CA MET A 29 -6.27 -36.70 -51.61
C MET A 29 -7.72 -36.22 -51.55
N GLN A 30 -7.97 -34.92 -51.39
CA GLN A 30 -9.34 -34.38 -51.32
C GLN A 30 -10.15 -34.66 -52.60
N LYS A 31 -9.53 -34.51 -53.77
CA LYS A 31 -10.18 -34.85 -55.05
C LYS A 31 -10.52 -36.35 -55.14
N ASN A 32 -9.65 -37.20 -54.61
CA ASN A 32 -9.88 -38.65 -54.59
C ASN A 32 -10.95 -39.07 -53.58
N LEU A 33 -11.05 -38.38 -52.44
CA LEU A 33 -12.13 -38.58 -51.48
C LEU A 33 -13.49 -38.20 -52.07
N GLN A 34 -13.58 -37.06 -52.76
CA GLN A 34 -14.82 -36.65 -53.45
C GLN A 34 -15.25 -37.62 -54.55
N THR A 35 -14.31 -38.35 -55.15
CA THR A 35 -14.59 -39.33 -56.21
C THR A 35 -14.77 -40.76 -55.69
N GLY A 36 -14.73 -40.97 -54.36
CA GLY A 36 -14.92 -42.28 -53.71
C GLY A 36 -13.73 -43.23 -53.83
N LYS A 37 -12.57 -42.78 -54.31
CA LYS A 37 -11.36 -43.61 -54.47
C LYS A 37 -10.51 -43.60 -53.20
N LEU A 38 -10.93 -44.37 -52.20
CA LEU A 38 -10.27 -44.42 -50.87
C LEU A 38 -8.81 -44.89 -50.93
N MET A 39 -8.50 -45.93 -51.73
CA MET A 39 -7.12 -46.46 -51.83
C MET A 39 -6.13 -45.43 -52.40
N ASP A 40 -6.55 -44.68 -53.44
CA ASP A 40 -5.74 -43.62 -54.00
C ASP A 40 -5.63 -42.42 -53.05
N ALA A 41 -6.63 -42.19 -52.20
CA ALA A 41 -6.56 -41.19 -51.13
C ALA A 41 -5.54 -41.61 -50.05
N PHE A 42 -5.55 -42.86 -49.59
CA PHE A 42 -4.56 -43.39 -48.65
C PHE A 42 -3.14 -43.35 -49.23
N ARG A 43 -2.96 -43.68 -50.51
CA ARG A 43 -1.66 -43.56 -51.18
C ARG A 43 -1.13 -42.12 -51.19
N ASN A 44 -1.97 -41.15 -51.54
CA ASN A 44 -1.57 -39.73 -51.53
C ASN A 44 -1.30 -39.23 -50.12
N CYS A 45 -2.09 -39.67 -49.13
CA CYS A 45 -1.84 -39.36 -47.72
C CYS A 45 -0.50 -39.96 -47.25
N SER A 46 -0.20 -41.20 -47.61
CA SER A 46 1.06 -41.85 -47.30
C SER A 46 2.26 -41.10 -47.88
N ILE A 47 2.15 -40.50 -49.07
CA ILE A 47 3.22 -39.67 -49.65
C ILE A 47 3.46 -38.44 -48.76
N SER A 48 2.40 -37.77 -48.29
CA SER A 48 2.51 -36.64 -47.36
C SER A 48 3.15 -37.06 -46.02
N LEU A 49 2.83 -38.25 -45.51
CA LEU A 49 3.34 -38.74 -44.22
C LEU A 49 4.80 -39.23 -44.29
N VAL A 50 5.28 -39.64 -45.46
CA VAL A 50 6.70 -39.99 -45.64
C VAL A 50 7.59 -38.78 -45.39
N GLU A 51 7.13 -37.58 -45.72
CA GLU A 51 7.87 -36.33 -45.49
C GLU A 51 8.08 -36.02 -43.98
N MET A 52 7.25 -36.56 -43.09
CA MET A 52 7.43 -36.47 -41.63
C MET A 52 8.65 -37.27 -41.12
N ARG A 53 9.33 -38.02 -41.99
CA ARG A 53 10.60 -38.69 -41.70
C ARG A 53 11.82 -37.78 -41.91
N ASN A 54 11.62 -36.51 -42.23
CA ASN A 54 12.74 -35.57 -42.42
C ASN A 54 13.47 -35.32 -41.08
N ASN A 55 14.79 -35.54 -41.06
CA ASN A 55 15.66 -35.34 -39.89
C ASN A 55 16.28 -33.94 -39.82
N ALA A 56 16.24 -33.17 -40.91
CA ALA A 56 16.89 -31.88 -41.01
C ALA A 56 16.08 -30.72 -40.38
N LEU A 57 14.80 -30.98 -40.05
CA LEU A 57 13.88 -29.96 -39.54
C LEU A 57 14.13 -29.67 -38.07
N SER A 58 14.12 -28.38 -37.70
CA SER A 58 14.04 -27.99 -36.29
C SER A 58 12.68 -28.35 -35.69
N PRO A 59 12.54 -28.45 -34.36
CA PRO A 59 11.26 -28.75 -33.72
C PRO A 59 10.12 -27.81 -34.11
N LYS A 60 10.38 -26.51 -34.31
CA LYS A 60 9.39 -25.54 -34.81
C LYS A 60 8.95 -25.84 -36.25
N GLN A 61 9.91 -26.08 -37.14
CA GLN A 61 9.62 -26.43 -38.53
C GLN A 61 8.86 -27.76 -38.62
N TYR A 62 9.22 -28.71 -37.77
CA TYR A 62 8.52 -29.98 -37.64
C TYR A 62 7.10 -29.79 -37.10
N TYR A 63 6.89 -28.88 -36.14
CA TYR A 63 5.57 -28.53 -35.64
C TYR A 63 4.67 -27.92 -36.72
N GLU A 64 5.20 -27.03 -37.57
CA GLU A 64 4.45 -26.47 -38.70
C GLU A 64 3.99 -27.55 -39.69
N LEU A 65 4.90 -28.48 -40.02
CA LEU A 65 4.59 -29.63 -40.87
C LEU A 65 3.58 -30.57 -40.19
N TYR A 66 3.73 -30.80 -38.89
CA TYR A 66 2.81 -31.58 -38.06
C TYR A 66 1.40 -30.99 -38.05
N MET A 67 1.27 -29.66 -37.88
CA MET A 67 -0.03 -29.00 -37.89
C MET A 67 -0.73 -29.12 -39.25
N PHE A 68 0.03 -28.97 -40.34
CA PHE A 68 -0.49 -29.19 -41.68
C PHE A 68 -0.96 -30.64 -41.89
N THR A 69 -0.14 -31.62 -41.54
CA THR A 69 -0.48 -33.05 -41.71
C THR A 69 -1.62 -33.51 -40.79
N THR A 70 -1.71 -32.98 -39.58
CA THR A 70 -2.83 -33.25 -38.67
C THR A 70 -4.15 -32.76 -39.25
N GLU A 71 -4.15 -31.58 -39.89
CA GLU A 71 -5.33 -31.04 -40.55
C GLU A 71 -5.76 -31.88 -41.76
N THR A 72 -4.81 -32.38 -42.55
CA THR A 72 -5.14 -33.25 -43.69
C THR A 72 -5.69 -34.59 -43.22
N LEU A 73 -5.13 -35.17 -42.17
CA LEU A 73 -5.59 -36.42 -41.57
C LEU A 73 -6.97 -36.28 -40.90
N ARG A 74 -7.27 -35.14 -40.27
CA ARG A 74 -8.60 -34.88 -39.71
C ARG A 74 -9.69 -34.95 -40.78
N ARG A 75 -9.47 -34.29 -41.92
CA ARG A 75 -10.40 -34.34 -43.07
C ARG A 75 -10.56 -35.75 -43.63
N LEU A 76 -9.51 -36.56 -43.58
CA LEU A 76 -9.57 -37.97 -43.95
C LEU A 76 -10.40 -38.77 -42.94
N GLY A 77 -10.20 -38.55 -41.64
CA GLY A 77 -10.99 -39.17 -40.56
C GLY A 77 -12.48 -38.89 -40.67
N ASP A 78 -12.87 -37.63 -40.88
CA ASP A 78 -14.28 -37.24 -41.04
C ASP A 78 -14.92 -37.96 -42.24
N ALA A 79 -14.23 -38.01 -43.38
CA ALA A 79 -14.71 -38.72 -44.57
C ALA A 79 -14.81 -40.25 -44.36
N LEU A 80 -13.92 -40.84 -43.57
CA LEU A 80 -13.97 -42.26 -43.21
C LEU A 80 -15.17 -42.58 -42.32
N LEU A 81 -15.50 -41.68 -41.39
CA LEU A 81 -16.65 -41.83 -40.52
C LEU A 81 -17.96 -41.70 -41.32
N GLU A 82 -18.07 -40.73 -42.23
CA GLU A 82 -19.21 -40.59 -43.14
C GLU A 82 -19.41 -41.83 -44.04
N THR A 83 -18.32 -42.37 -44.61
CA THR A 83 -18.40 -43.57 -45.47
C THR A 83 -18.79 -44.83 -44.71
N HIS A 84 -18.40 -44.93 -43.43
CA HIS A 84 -18.82 -46.01 -42.54
C HIS A 84 -20.30 -45.91 -42.15
N LEU A 85 -20.78 -44.72 -41.79
CA LEU A 85 -22.20 -44.48 -41.50
C LEU A 85 -23.10 -44.79 -42.72
N ASN A 86 -22.58 -44.53 -43.93
CA ASN A 86 -23.24 -44.88 -45.18
C ASN A 86 -23.20 -46.39 -45.52
N GLY A 87 -22.52 -47.22 -44.71
CA GLY A 87 -22.48 -48.67 -44.86
C GLY A 87 -21.63 -49.19 -46.02
N THR A 88 -20.82 -48.34 -46.65
CA THR A 88 -20.05 -48.69 -47.85
C THR A 88 -18.80 -49.53 -47.56
N HIS A 89 -18.14 -49.28 -46.43
CA HIS A 89 -16.95 -50.01 -45.98
C HIS A 89 -16.97 -50.20 -44.46
N HIS A 90 -16.53 -51.37 -44.00
CA HIS A 90 -16.37 -51.65 -42.58
C HIS A 90 -15.00 -51.14 -42.09
N LEU A 91 -14.98 -50.40 -40.98
CA LEU A 91 -13.77 -49.76 -40.45
C LEU A 91 -12.72 -50.78 -39.95
N MET A 92 -13.13 -51.98 -39.53
CA MET A 92 -12.20 -53.03 -39.08
C MET A 92 -11.30 -53.51 -40.23
N ASP A 93 -11.87 -53.74 -41.42
CA ASP A 93 -11.11 -54.16 -42.61
C ASP A 93 -10.15 -53.05 -43.05
N LEU A 94 -10.56 -51.79 -42.88
CA LEU A 94 -9.71 -50.62 -43.13
C LEU A 94 -8.58 -50.51 -42.10
N TYR A 95 -8.82 -50.87 -40.83
CA TYR A 95 -7.81 -50.89 -39.79
C TYR A 95 -6.69 -51.87 -40.13
N GLU A 96 -7.03 -53.08 -40.62
CA GLU A 96 -6.05 -54.05 -41.10
C GLU A 96 -5.35 -53.55 -42.39
N LEU A 97 -6.12 -53.02 -43.35
CA LEU A 97 -5.59 -52.63 -44.65
C LEU A 97 -4.51 -51.55 -44.56
N VAL A 98 -4.68 -50.61 -43.64
CA VAL A 98 -3.75 -49.51 -43.42
C VAL A 98 -2.41 -50.01 -42.86
N GLN A 99 -2.38 -51.16 -42.19
CA GLN A 99 -1.15 -51.77 -41.66
C GLN A 99 -0.20 -52.27 -42.77
N TYR A 100 -0.69 -52.51 -43.99
CA TYR A 100 0.15 -52.89 -45.12
C TYR A 100 1.04 -51.74 -45.64
N ALA A 101 0.89 -50.52 -45.14
CA ALA A 101 1.79 -49.42 -45.47
C ALA A 101 3.24 -49.77 -45.09
N GLY A 102 4.18 -49.70 -46.06
CA GLY A 102 5.54 -50.21 -45.88
C GLY A 102 6.41 -49.43 -44.88
N SER A 103 6.16 -48.14 -44.66
CA SER A 103 6.90 -47.31 -43.69
C SER A 103 6.11 -47.16 -42.38
N VAL A 104 6.81 -47.30 -41.24
CA VAL A 104 6.22 -47.29 -39.90
C VAL A 104 5.48 -45.99 -39.58
N LEU A 105 6.03 -44.83 -39.94
CA LEU A 105 5.42 -43.54 -39.55
C LEU A 105 4.08 -43.30 -40.27
N PRO A 106 3.98 -43.41 -41.62
CA PRO A 106 2.68 -43.36 -42.30
C PRO A 106 1.68 -44.40 -41.80
N ARG A 107 2.16 -45.62 -41.52
CA ARG A 107 1.33 -46.72 -41.01
C ARG A 107 0.65 -46.31 -39.71
N LEU A 108 1.41 -45.82 -38.72
CA LEU A 108 0.87 -45.48 -37.41
C LEU A 108 -0.07 -44.27 -37.45
N TYR A 109 0.25 -43.22 -38.20
CA TYR A 109 -0.66 -42.06 -38.34
C TYR A 109 -2.00 -42.46 -38.95
N LEU A 110 -1.98 -43.27 -40.02
CA LEU A 110 -3.20 -43.74 -40.64
C LEU A 110 -3.96 -44.74 -39.74
N MET A 111 -3.25 -45.62 -39.04
CA MET A 111 -3.84 -46.56 -38.09
C MET A 111 -4.53 -45.83 -36.93
N ILE A 112 -3.92 -44.75 -36.42
CA ILE A 112 -4.54 -43.88 -35.42
C ILE A 112 -5.78 -43.17 -35.98
N THR A 113 -5.77 -42.68 -37.23
CA THR A 113 -6.98 -42.07 -37.83
C THR A 113 -8.14 -43.05 -37.93
N VAL A 114 -7.88 -44.26 -38.43
CA VAL A 114 -8.93 -45.28 -38.58
C VAL A 114 -9.37 -45.82 -37.22
N GLY A 115 -8.42 -46.07 -36.31
CA GLY A 115 -8.71 -46.50 -34.94
C GLY A 115 -9.56 -45.47 -34.19
N SER A 116 -9.23 -44.18 -34.31
CA SER A 116 -10.04 -43.10 -33.72
C SER A 116 -11.44 -43.04 -34.31
N ALA A 117 -11.60 -43.13 -35.63
CA ALA A 117 -12.91 -43.17 -36.26
C ALA A 117 -13.72 -44.39 -35.82
N TYR A 118 -13.05 -45.52 -35.56
CA TYR A 118 -13.69 -46.73 -35.05
C TYR A 118 -14.13 -46.58 -33.59
N LEU A 119 -13.33 -45.94 -32.73
CA LEU A 119 -13.68 -45.67 -31.33
C LEU A 119 -14.94 -44.80 -31.19
N GLU A 120 -15.26 -43.96 -32.17
CA GLU A 120 -16.50 -43.18 -32.19
C GLU A 120 -17.75 -44.02 -32.50
N THR A 121 -17.58 -45.28 -32.94
CA THR A 121 -18.70 -46.18 -33.27
C THR A 121 -19.17 -46.99 -32.04
N PRO A 122 -20.48 -47.24 -31.89
CA PRO A 122 -21.03 -47.90 -30.70
C PRO A 122 -20.69 -49.40 -30.59
N LYS A 123 -20.18 -50.03 -31.66
CA LYS A 123 -19.80 -51.46 -31.69
C LYS A 123 -18.31 -51.70 -31.45
N ALA A 124 -17.56 -50.67 -31.06
CA ALA A 124 -16.12 -50.73 -30.96
C ALA A 124 -15.62 -51.54 -29.75
N LEU A 125 -14.55 -52.30 -29.96
CA LEU A 125 -13.75 -52.94 -28.91
C LEU A 125 -12.71 -51.93 -28.41
N VAL A 126 -13.17 -51.00 -27.58
CA VAL A 126 -12.40 -49.80 -27.17
C VAL A 126 -11.09 -50.19 -26.48
N LYS A 127 -11.16 -51.13 -25.53
CA LYS A 127 -10.00 -51.57 -24.73
C LYS A 127 -8.89 -52.20 -25.57
N GLU A 128 -9.25 -53.10 -26.48
CA GLU A 128 -8.27 -53.83 -27.31
C GLU A 128 -7.55 -52.89 -28.26
N ILE A 129 -8.30 -51.98 -28.91
CA ILE A 129 -7.74 -51.02 -29.87
C ILE A 129 -6.87 -49.98 -29.15
N MET A 130 -7.27 -49.53 -27.97
CA MET A 130 -6.46 -48.60 -27.18
C MET A 130 -5.11 -49.22 -26.78
N ASN A 131 -5.11 -50.47 -26.31
CA ASN A 131 -3.88 -51.18 -25.97
C ASN A 131 -3.02 -51.42 -27.23
N ASP A 132 -3.63 -51.89 -28.33
CA ASP A 132 -2.92 -52.11 -29.60
C ASP A 132 -2.30 -50.81 -30.15
N LEU A 133 -3.04 -49.70 -30.15
CA LEU A 133 -2.52 -48.41 -30.61
C LEU A 133 -1.32 -47.94 -29.76
N ILE A 134 -1.35 -48.13 -28.44
CA ILE A 134 -0.19 -47.77 -27.59
C ILE A 134 1.00 -48.69 -27.85
N ASP A 135 0.77 -50.00 -27.88
CA ASP A 135 1.82 -51.00 -28.07
C ASP A 135 2.50 -50.82 -29.43
N MET A 136 1.72 -50.53 -30.48
CA MET A 136 2.23 -50.25 -31.81
C MET A 136 2.96 -48.90 -31.88
N CYS A 137 2.53 -47.89 -31.12
CA CYS A 137 3.26 -46.62 -31.00
C CYS A 137 4.62 -46.78 -30.30
N ALA A 138 4.83 -47.84 -29.51
CA ALA A 138 6.14 -48.16 -28.93
C ALA A 138 7.21 -48.48 -30.00
N GLY A 139 6.80 -48.79 -31.25
CA GLY A 139 7.73 -49.00 -32.37
C GLY A 139 8.53 -47.75 -32.78
N VAL A 140 8.11 -46.54 -32.41
CA VAL A 140 8.79 -45.29 -32.78
C VAL A 140 9.58 -44.72 -31.59
N GLN A 141 10.87 -45.07 -31.53
CA GLN A 141 11.78 -44.65 -30.45
C GLN A 141 12.50 -43.31 -30.71
N HIS A 142 12.34 -42.73 -31.91
CA HIS A 142 12.92 -41.44 -32.23
C HIS A 142 12.21 -40.31 -31.45
N PRO A 143 12.90 -39.50 -30.63
CA PRO A 143 12.27 -38.55 -29.71
C PRO A 143 11.25 -37.59 -30.35
N LEU A 144 11.66 -36.84 -31.38
CA LEU A 144 10.81 -35.83 -32.00
C LEU A 144 9.55 -36.44 -32.65
N ARG A 145 9.77 -37.43 -33.54
CA ARG A 145 8.70 -38.14 -34.25
C ARG A 145 7.75 -38.88 -33.30
N GLY A 146 8.29 -39.55 -32.29
CA GLY A 146 7.51 -40.27 -31.30
C GLY A 146 6.66 -39.35 -30.42
N LEU A 147 7.20 -38.19 -30.01
CA LEU A 147 6.43 -37.19 -29.27
C LEU A 147 5.25 -36.65 -30.07
N PHE A 148 5.46 -36.27 -31.34
CA PHE A 148 4.38 -35.76 -32.18
C PHE A 148 3.36 -36.84 -32.58
N LEU A 149 3.80 -38.09 -32.77
CA LEU A 149 2.90 -39.21 -33.01
C LEU A 149 2.03 -39.51 -31.77
N ARG A 150 2.62 -39.52 -30.57
CA ARG A 150 1.88 -39.72 -29.32
C ARG A 150 0.97 -38.54 -28.97
N HIS A 151 1.40 -37.33 -29.28
CA HIS A 151 0.53 -36.14 -29.18
C HIS A 151 -0.66 -36.23 -30.16
N TYR A 152 -0.42 -36.76 -31.37
CA TYR A 152 -1.48 -37.02 -32.33
C TYR A 152 -2.47 -38.08 -31.80
N LEU A 153 -1.97 -39.20 -31.28
CA LEU A 153 -2.76 -40.23 -30.61
C LEU A 153 -3.66 -39.62 -29.52
N LEU A 154 -3.07 -38.80 -28.64
CA LEU A 154 -3.80 -38.12 -27.56
C LEU A 154 -4.89 -37.16 -28.08
N THR A 155 -4.63 -36.50 -29.21
CA THR A 155 -5.59 -35.54 -29.80
C THR A 155 -6.77 -36.26 -30.46
N GLN A 156 -6.50 -37.34 -31.19
CA GLN A 156 -7.54 -38.10 -31.91
C GLN A 156 -8.42 -38.91 -30.94
N THR A 157 -7.81 -39.57 -29.96
CA THR A 157 -8.54 -40.44 -29.00
C THR A 157 -9.47 -39.67 -28.06
N ARG A 158 -9.42 -38.34 -28.00
CA ARG A 158 -10.22 -37.50 -27.08
C ARG A 158 -11.71 -37.86 -27.04
N LYS A 159 -12.33 -38.10 -28.20
CA LYS A 159 -13.77 -38.38 -28.31
C LYS A 159 -14.12 -39.84 -28.03
N GLY A 160 -13.14 -40.73 -28.12
CA GLY A 160 -13.33 -42.18 -27.99
C GLY A 160 -12.96 -42.74 -26.61
N LEU A 161 -12.51 -41.90 -25.67
CA LEU A 161 -12.16 -42.32 -24.31
C LEU A 161 -13.43 -42.51 -23.47
N PRO A 162 -13.56 -43.62 -22.73
CA PRO A 162 -14.57 -43.77 -21.69
C PRO A 162 -14.43 -42.67 -20.63
N GLN A 163 -15.51 -41.93 -20.37
CA GLN A 163 -15.57 -40.80 -19.43
C GLN A 163 -16.58 -41.02 -18.30
N ASP A 164 -17.61 -41.84 -18.51
CA ASP A 164 -18.66 -42.04 -17.52
C ASP A 164 -18.15 -42.91 -16.36
N PRO A 165 -18.54 -42.59 -15.10
CA PRO A 165 -18.30 -43.47 -13.97
C PRO A 165 -19.00 -44.81 -14.18
N ASP A 166 -18.35 -45.88 -13.75
CA ASP A 166 -18.72 -47.26 -14.07
C ASP A 166 -20.21 -47.54 -13.77
N ASP A 167 -20.99 -47.79 -14.82
CA ASP A 167 -22.36 -48.30 -14.70
C ASP A 167 -22.26 -49.84 -14.67
N ASP A 168 -22.71 -50.48 -13.59
CA ASP A 168 -22.58 -51.93 -13.35
C ASP A 168 -23.23 -52.82 -14.45
N ASN A 169 -23.99 -52.21 -15.38
CA ASN A 169 -24.64 -52.85 -16.53
C ASN A 169 -24.00 -52.52 -17.90
N ALA A 170 -22.80 -51.94 -17.95
CA ALA A 170 -22.14 -51.59 -19.20
C ALA A 170 -21.68 -52.84 -20.00
N ASP A 171 -21.88 -52.81 -21.32
CA ASP A 171 -21.35 -53.82 -22.25
C ASP A 171 -19.85 -54.04 -21.99
N PRO A 172 -19.34 -55.28 -21.88
CA PRO A 172 -17.90 -55.57 -21.68
C PRO A 172 -16.99 -55.02 -22.79
N ASN A 173 -17.57 -54.59 -23.91
CA ASN A 173 -16.89 -53.98 -25.04
C ASN A 173 -16.57 -52.48 -24.82
N LYS A 174 -17.28 -51.81 -23.90
CA LYS A 174 -16.99 -50.42 -23.49
C LYS A 174 -16.00 -50.47 -22.32
N GLY A 175 -14.78 -49.98 -22.54
CA GLY A 175 -13.74 -49.96 -21.50
C GLY A 175 -14.14 -49.12 -20.27
N THR A 176 -13.49 -49.40 -19.14
CA THR A 176 -13.70 -48.73 -17.85
C THR A 176 -12.98 -47.37 -17.82
N LEU A 177 -13.42 -46.43 -16.96
CA LEU A 177 -12.67 -45.18 -16.69
C LEU A 177 -11.20 -45.45 -16.33
N MET A 178 -10.94 -46.50 -15.55
CA MET A 178 -9.59 -46.91 -15.15
C MET A 178 -8.72 -47.38 -16.33
N ASP A 179 -9.33 -47.86 -17.42
CA ASP A 179 -8.59 -48.21 -18.63
C ASP A 179 -8.17 -46.93 -19.39
N SER A 180 -9.02 -45.89 -19.43
CA SER A 180 -8.64 -44.54 -19.91
C SER A 180 -7.46 -43.97 -19.13
N VAL A 181 -7.50 -44.08 -17.79
CA VAL A 181 -6.43 -43.59 -16.91
C VAL A 181 -5.12 -44.32 -17.19
N LYS A 182 -5.13 -45.65 -17.25
CA LYS A 182 -3.93 -46.45 -17.56
C LYS A 182 -3.36 -46.11 -18.93
N PHE A 183 -4.23 -45.96 -19.94
CA PHE A 183 -3.84 -45.57 -21.30
C PHE A 183 -3.10 -44.22 -21.30
N LEU A 184 -3.67 -43.21 -20.63
CA LEU A 184 -3.08 -41.88 -20.55
C LEU A 184 -1.77 -41.86 -19.75
N LEU A 185 -1.69 -42.60 -18.63
CA LEU A 185 -0.47 -42.71 -17.82
C LEU A 185 0.66 -43.42 -18.57
N LEU A 186 0.35 -44.47 -19.33
CA LEU A 186 1.34 -45.18 -20.15
C LEU A 186 1.83 -44.28 -21.30
N ASN A 187 0.93 -43.54 -21.94
CA ASN A 187 1.31 -42.57 -22.97
C ASN A 187 2.18 -41.43 -22.40
N PHE A 188 1.80 -40.90 -21.24
CA PHE A 188 2.58 -39.90 -20.50
C PHE A 188 3.99 -40.40 -20.18
N THR A 189 4.09 -41.61 -19.63
CA THR A 189 5.37 -42.25 -19.28
C THR A 189 6.30 -42.33 -20.49
N GLU A 190 5.80 -42.82 -21.62
CA GLU A 190 6.59 -42.92 -22.85
C GLU A 190 6.93 -41.56 -23.45
N MET A 191 6.01 -40.58 -23.42
CA MET A 191 6.31 -39.21 -23.86
C MET A 191 7.38 -38.56 -22.98
N ASN A 192 7.33 -38.76 -21.66
CA ASN A 192 8.36 -38.26 -20.74
C ASN A 192 9.72 -38.88 -21.06
N LYS A 193 9.79 -40.21 -21.24
CA LYS A 193 11.03 -40.91 -21.64
C LYS A 193 11.60 -40.38 -22.95
N LEU A 194 10.76 -40.17 -23.97
CA LEU A 194 11.19 -39.60 -25.25
C LEU A 194 11.70 -38.17 -25.09
N TRP A 195 11.02 -37.35 -24.30
CA TRP A 195 11.40 -35.97 -24.05
C TRP A 195 12.73 -35.85 -23.31
N VAL A 196 12.96 -36.67 -22.28
CA VAL A 196 14.26 -36.75 -21.58
C VAL A 196 15.35 -37.26 -22.52
N ARG A 197 15.03 -38.24 -23.39
CA ARG A 197 15.97 -38.77 -24.38
C ARG A 197 16.48 -37.72 -25.36
N ILE A 198 15.72 -36.65 -25.64
CA ILE A 198 16.21 -35.51 -26.46
C ILE A 198 17.50 -34.95 -25.88
N GLN A 199 17.64 -34.87 -24.55
CA GLN A 199 18.81 -34.28 -23.91
C GLN A 199 20.12 -34.99 -24.27
N HIS A 200 20.05 -36.30 -24.46
CA HIS A 200 21.18 -37.19 -24.73
C HIS A 200 21.45 -37.41 -26.22
N LEU A 201 20.63 -36.83 -27.12
CA LEU A 201 20.78 -37.03 -28.56
C LEU A 201 21.78 -36.00 -29.14
N GLY A 202 22.92 -36.49 -29.61
CA GLY A 202 23.94 -35.68 -30.29
C GLY A 202 25.08 -35.16 -29.39
N PRO A 203 26.00 -34.35 -29.95
CA PRO A 203 27.19 -33.89 -29.23
C PRO A 203 26.87 -32.91 -28.10
N MET A 204 27.76 -32.81 -27.10
CA MET A 204 27.59 -31.94 -25.93
C MET A 204 27.53 -30.44 -26.29
N LYS A 205 28.10 -30.04 -27.44
CA LYS A 205 28.12 -28.64 -27.89
C LYS A 205 26.71 -28.06 -28.08
N ASP A 206 25.75 -28.90 -28.46
CA ASP A 206 24.37 -28.46 -28.72
C ASP A 206 23.45 -28.57 -27.48
N TYR A 207 24.01 -28.79 -26.28
CA TYR A 207 23.26 -28.95 -25.04
C TYR A 207 22.28 -27.78 -24.77
N MET A 208 22.74 -26.53 -24.88
CA MET A 208 21.87 -25.36 -24.67
C MET A 208 20.75 -25.28 -25.70
N ARG A 209 21.07 -25.53 -26.97
CA ARG A 209 20.08 -25.53 -28.06
C ARG A 209 19.00 -26.59 -27.83
N ARG A 210 19.38 -27.80 -27.42
CA ARG A 210 18.44 -28.87 -27.07
C ARG A 210 17.59 -28.53 -25.87
N THR A 211 18.15 -27.84 -24.87
CA THR A 211 17.39 -27.39 -23.70
C THR A 211 16.31 -26.38 -24.10
N GLN A 212 16.62 -25.45 -25.01
CA GLN A 212 15.65 -24.52 -25.58
C GLN A 212 14.57 -25.24 -26.41
N GLU A 213 14.99 -26.15 -27.29
CA GLU A 213 14.07 -26.98 -28.09
C GLU A 213 13.16 -27.85 -27.21
N ARG A 214 13.67 -28.42 -26.11
CA ARG A 214 12.89 -29.17 -25.12
C ARG A 214 11.90 -28.29 -24.38
N ASN A 215 12.29 -27.06 -24.04
CA ASN A 215 11.42 -26.07 -23.41
C ASN A 215 10.20 -25.72 -24.28
N GLU A 216 10.35 -25.71 -25.60
CA GLU A 216 9.24 -25.49 -26.53
C GLU A 216 8.32 -26.72 -26.62
N LEU A 217 8.89 -27.93 -26.52
CA LEU A 217 8.14 -29.19 -26.63
C LEU A 217 7.47 -29.65 -25.32
N LYS A 218 7.82 -29.06 -24.18
CA LYS A 218 7.34 -29.49 -22.85
C LYS A 218 5.81 -29.54 -22.75
N VAL A 219 5.13 -28.58 -23.41
CA VAL A 219 3.65 -28.47 -23.45
C VAL A 219 2.99 -29.74 -24.02
N LEU A 220 3.65 -30.43 -24.96
CA LEU A 220 3.12 -31.67 -25.55
C LEU A 220 3.00 -32.78 -24.50
N VAL A 221 3.97 -32.86 -23.58
CA VAL A 221 3.97 -33.84 -22.49
C VAL A 221 2.93 -33.46 -21.45
N GLY A 222 2.88 -32.19 -21.06
CA GLY A 222 1.92 -31.66 -20.07
C GLY A 222 0.46 -31.82 -20.49
N LEU A 223 0.16 -31.82 -21.80
CA LEU A 223 -1.20 -32.05 -22.29
C LEU A 223 -1.78 -33.41 -21.85
N ASN A 224 -0.96 -34.44 -21.63
CA ASN A 224 -1.46 -35.72 -21.08
C ASN A 224 -2.07 -35.54 -19.69
N LEU A 225 -1.43 -34.73 -18.85
CA LEU A 225 -1.93 -34.44 -17.50
C LEU A 225 -3.21 -33.59 -17.57
N VAL A 226 -3.28 -32.64 -18.50
CA VAL A 226 -4.50 -31.86 -18.76
C VAL A 226 -5.64 -32.74 -19.26
N ARG A 227 -5.35 -33.79 -20.03
CA ARG A 227 -6.36 -34.79 -20.41
C ARG A 227 -6.79 -35.65 -19.24
N LEU A 228 -5.87 -36.02 -18.35
CA LEU A 228 -6.21 -36.73 -17.13
C LEU A 228 -7.19 -35.91 -16.27
N SER A 229 -6.93 -34.62 -16.03
CA SER A 229 -7.83 -33.79 -15.21
C SER A 229 -9.21 -33.51 -15.81
N GLN A 230 -9.40 -33.73 -17.11
CA GLN A 230 -10.71 -33.62 -17.76
C GLN A 230 -11.60 -34.83 -17.49
N LEU A 231 -11.05 -35.94 -16.98
CA LEU A 231 -11.81 -37.11 -16.57
C LEU A 231 -12.42 -36.86 -15.19
N SER A 232 -13.65 -37.33 -14.95
CA SER A 232 -14.28 -37.31 -13.63
C SER A 232 -13.81 -38.51 -12.81
N PHE A 233 -12.75 -38.34 -12.01
CA PHE A 233 -12.23 -39.38 -11.12
C PHE A 233 -12.44 -39.02 -9.64
N ASP A 234 -12.64 -40.06 -8.83
CA ASP A 234 -12.78 -39.93 -7.37
C ASP A 234 -11.46 -39.57 -6.69
N LEU A 235 -11.57 -38.97 -5.50
CA LEU A 235 -10.42 -38.60 -4.66
C LEU A 235 -9.54 -39.81 -4.32
N ASP A 236 -10.15 -40.95 -4.00
CA ASP A 236 -9.43 -42.18 -3.68
C ASP A 236 -8.65 -42.73 -4.89
N ALA A 237 -9.19 -42.63 -6.09
CA ALA A 237 -8.50 -43.07 -7.31
C ALA A 237 -7.28 -42.17 -7.61
N TYR A 238 -7.42 -40.86 -7.38
CA TYR A 238 -6.31 -39.92 -7.54
C TYR A 238 -5.19 -40.17 -6.55
N LYS A 239 -5.52 -40.26 -5.27
CA LYS A 239 -4.57 -40.44 -4.17
C LYS A 239 -3.79 -41.74 -4.26
N ASN A 240 -4.47 -42.84 -4.59
CA ASN A 240 -3.87 -44.18 -4.54
C ASN A 240 -3.25 -44.64 -5.86
N VAL A 241 -3.74 -44.15 -7.02
CA VAL A 241 -3.34 -44.68 -8.33
C VAL A 241 -2.70 -43.61 -9.22
N ILE A 242 -3.37 -42.49 -9.45
CA ILE A 242 -2.96 -41.51 -10.47
C ILE A 242 -1.74 -40.72 -10.01
N LEU A 243 -1.82 -40.07 -8.85
CA LEU A 243 -0.74 -39.21 -8.36
C LEU A 243 0.55 -39.99 -8.08
N PRO A 244 0.53 -41.16 -7.40
CA PRO A 244 1.74 -41.95 -7.19
C PRO A 244 2.43 -42.36 -8.50
N ALA A 245 1.64 -42.76 -9.53
CA ALA A 245 2.20 -43.14 -10.82
C ALA A 245 2.87 -41.96 -11.55
N ILE A 246 2.31 -40.75 -11.46
CA ILE A 246 2.93 -39.55 -12.03
C ILE A 246 4.19 -39.19 -11.24
N VAL A 247 4.12 -39.19 -9.92
CA VAL A 247 5.23 -38.85 -9.00
C VAL A 247 6.41 -39.80 -9.20
N GLU A 248 6.16 -41.10 -9.32
CA GLU A 248 7.19 -42.10 -9.62
C GLU A 248 7.96 -41.71 -10.88
N GLN A 249 7.26 -41.35 -11.95
CA GLN A 249 7.89 -40.91 -13.20
C GLN A 249 8.65 -39.58 -13.08
N VAL A 250 8.21 -38.67 -12.22
CA VAL A 250 8.93 -37.41 -11.96
C VAL A 250 10.21 -37.67 -11.18
N VAL A 251 10.20 -38.56 -10.18
CA VAL A 251 11.39 -38.89 -9.39
C VAL A 251 12.38 -39.71 -10.21
N GLU A 252 11.90 -40.68 -11.00
CA GLU A 252 12.73 -41.57 -11.82
C GLU A 252 13.43 -40.86 -12.99
N CYS A 253 12.86 -39.80 -13.54
CA CYS A 253 13.40 -39.16 -14.74
C CYS A 253 14.77 -38.50 -14.52
N ARG A 254 15.08 -38.09 -13.27
CA ARG A 254 16.35 -37.44 -12.82
C ARG A 254 16.82 -36.24 -13.65
N ASP A 255 15.98 -35.72 -14.55
CA ASP A 255 16.27 -34.59 -15.41
C ASP A 255 15.67 -33.30 -14.79
N PRO A 256 16.49 -32.28 -14.48
CA PRO A 256 16.01 -31.10 -13.75
C PRO A 256 14.89 -30.35 -14.48
N LEU A 257 14.99 -30.20 -15.80
CA LEU A 257 14.00 -29.46 -16.59
C LEU A 257 12.63 -30.17 -16.57
N ALA A 258 12.64 -31.50 -16.71
CA ALA A 258 11.43 -32.30 -16.66
C ALA A 258 10.81 -32.30 -15.27
N GLN A 259 11.62 -32.41 -14.22
CA GLN A 259 11.16 -32.40 -12.84
C GLN A 259 10.49 -31.09 -12.46
N GLU A 260 11.10 -29.96 -12.82
CA GLU A 260 10.56 -28.62 -12.57
C GLU A 260 9.20 -28.46 -13.27
N TYR A 261 9.16 -28.68 -14.58
CA TYR A 261 7.95 -28.48 -15.37
C TYR A 261 6.82 -29.43 -14.97
N LEU A 262 7.08 -30.73 -14.78
CA LEU A 262 6.02 -31.69 -14.45
C LEU A 262 5.44 -31.44 -13.06
N SER A 263 6.28 -31.04 -12.09
CA SER A 263 5.82 -30.69 -10.75
C SER A 263 4.96 -29.43 -10.75
N GLU A 264 5.29 -28.47 -11.61
CA GLU A 264 4.47 -27.26 -11.83
C GLU A 264 3.13 -27.60 -12.49
N VAL A 265 3.14 -28.46 -13.52
CA VAL A 265 1.91 -28.89 -14.22
C VAL A 265 0.97 -29.64 -13.28
N ILE A 266 1.49 -30.52 -12.40
CA ILE A 266 0.66 -31.19 -11.38
C ILE A 266 -0.06 -30.13 -10.54
N CYS A 267 0.66 -29.10 -10.08
CA CYS A 267 0.11 -28.00 -9.29
C CYS A 267 -0.87 -27.11 -10.08
N GLN A 268 -0.80 -27.03 -11.41
CA GLN A 268 -1.69 -26.18 -12.22
C GLN A 268 -2.95 -26.89 -12.71
N VAL A 269 -2.84 -28.19 -12.99
CA VAL A 269 -3.84 -28.91 -13.79
C VAL A 269 -4.93 -29.59 -12.95
N PHE A 270 -4.58 -30.08 -11.75
CA PHE A 270 -5.53 -30.76 -10.86
C PHE A 270 -6.29 -29.74 -9.98
N PRO A 271 -7.49 -30.06 -9.49
CA PRO A 271 -8.29 -29.14 -8.67
C PRO A 271 -7.76 -29.03 -7.23
N ASP A 272 -8.20 -27.97 -6.52
CA ASP A 272 -7.68 -27.58 -5.19
C ASP A 272 -8.02 -28.60 -4.10
N GLU A 273 -9.21 -29.19 -4.14
CA GLU A 273 -9.68 -30.20 -3.17
C GLU A 273 -8.75 -31.42 -3.11
N MET A 274 -8.30 -31.86 -4.28
CA MET A 274 -7.39 -33.01 -4.43
C MET A 274 -6.01 -32.68 -3.89
N HIS A 275 -5.58 -31.44 -4.07
CA HIS A 275 -4.31 -30.94 -3.56
C HIS A 275 -4.29 -30.88 -2.03
N LEU A 276 -5.38 -30.46 -1.38
CA LEU A 276 -5.47 -30.41 0.10
C LEU A 276 -5.17 -31.77 0.73
N GLU A 277 -5.72 -32.85 0.18
CA GLU A 277 -5.53 -34.20 0.71
C GLU A 277 -4.21 -34.87 0.32
N THR A 278 -3.48 -34.33 -0.65
CA THR A 278 -2.25 -34.92 -1.21
C THR A 278 -1.01 -34.03 -1.07
N LEU A 279 -1.08 -33.00 -0.21
CA LEU A 279 0.05 -32.11 0.10
C LEU A 279 1.28 -32.87 0.55
N ASP A 280 1.08 -33.89 1.38
CA ASP A 280 2.13 -34.77 1.89
C ASP A 280 2.89 -35.46 0.75
N ILE A 281 2.16 -36.04 -0.21
CA ILE A 281 2.75 -36.71 -1.38
C ILE A 281 3.50 -35.70 -2.26
N TYR A 282 2.91 -34.51 -2.46
CA TYR A 282 3.52 -33.46 -3.29
C TYR A 282 4.83 -32.91 -2.69
N PHE A 283 4.85 -32.53 -1.41
CA PHE A 283 6.06 -32.04 -0.76
C PHE A 283 7.13 -33.12 -0.59
N ASN A 284 6.75 -34.38 -0.32
CA ASN A 284 7.69 -35.50 -0.36
C ASN A 284 8.30 -35.70 -1.74
N THR A 285 7.54 -35.44 -2.80
CA THR A 285 8.06 -35.45 -4.18
C THR A 285 9.13 -34.37 -4.36
N ILE A 286 8.84 -33.14 -3.90
CA ILE A 286 9.79 -32.01 -3.95
C ILE A 286 11.10 -32.33 -3.21
N LEU A 287 11.04 -33.00 -2.07
CA LEU A 287 12.22 -33.43 -1.31
C LEU A 287 13.12 -34.38 -2.11
N ASN A 288 12.51 -35.26 -2.92
CA ASN A 288 13.21 -36.27 -3.72
C ASN A 288 13.69 -35.79 -5.10
N LEU A 289 13.38 -34.55 -5.51
CA LEU A 289 13.86 -34.02 -6.79
C LEU A 289 15.38 -33.76 -6.77
N ASN A 290 15.97 -33.65 -7.96
CA ASN A 290 17.37 -33.35 -8.11
C ASN A 290 17.71 -31.96 -7.52
N LYS A 291 18.89 -31.83 -6.91
CA LYS A 291 19.37 -30.59 -6.26
C LYS A 291 19.49 -29.41 -7.22
N SER A 292 19.65 -29.67 -8.52
CA SER A 292 19.71 -28.62 -9.56
C SER A 292 18.36 -28.00 -9.92
N VAL A 293 17.24 -28.58 -9.46
CA VAL A 293 15.89 -28.05 -9.71
C VAL A 293 15.64 -26.85 -8.79
N ASP A 294 15.17 -25.74 -9.37
CA ASP A 294 14.67 -24.62 -8.58
C ASP A 294 13.30 -24.96 -8.00
N ILE A 295 13.23 -25.02 -6.66
CA ILE A 295 12.00 -25.35 -5.93
C ILE A 295 11.16 -24.11 -5.67
N THR A 296 11.79 -22.95 -5.63
CA THR A 296 11.18 -21.68 -5.26
C THR A 296 9.85 -21.44 -5.98
N PRO A 297 9.76 -21.54 -7.33
CA PRO A 297 8.50 -21.34 -8.03
C PRO A 297 7.46 -22.44 -7.73
N LEU A 298 7.89 -23.68 -7.45
CA LEU A 298 6.97 -24.81 -7.19
C LEU A 298 6.23 -24.61 -5.87
N VAL A 299 6.97 -24.26 -4.81
CA VAL A 299 6.38 -24.04 -3.49
C VAL A 299 5.50 -22.79 -3.49
N ILE A 300 5.96 -21.70 -4.10
CA ILE A 300 5.18 -20.46 -4.19
C ILE A 300 3.88 -20.68 -4.98
N SER A 301 3.94 -21.34 -6.15
CA SER A 301 2.75 -21.64 -6.97
C SER A 301 1.70 -22.43 -6.17
N MET A 302 2.15 -23.39 -5.35
CA MET A 302 1.25 -24.18 -4.51
C MET A 302 0.62 -23.35 -3.39
N LEU A 303 1.42 -22.53 -2.71
CA LEU A 303 0.95 -21.67 -1.61
C LEU A 303 -0.01 -20.59 -2.11
N ASP A 304 0.33 -19.91 -3.20
CA ASP A 304 -0.51 -18.88 -3.80
C ASP A 304 -1.84 -19.47 -4.28
N ARG A 305 -1.82 -20.69 -4.82
CA ARG A 305 -3.01 -21.42 -5.24
C ARG A 305 -3.92 -21.78 -4.07
N LEU A 306 -3.36 -22.33 -2.98
CA LEU A 306 -4.12 -22.62 -1.75
C LEU A 306 -4.70 -21.34 -1.14
N THR A 307 -3.92 -20.26 -1.15
CA THR A 307 -4.35 -18.95 -0.67
C THR A 307 -5.54 -18.43 -1.48
N ALA A 308 -5.45 -18.47 -2.81
CA ALA A 308 -6.52 -18.06 -3.72
C ALA A 308 -7.76 -18.96 -3.62
N TYR A 309 -7.60 -20.24 -3.28
CA TYR A 309 -8.72 -21.13 -3.01
C TYR A 309 -9.49 -20.70 -1.75
N VAL A 310 -8.79 -20.46 -0.65
CA VAL A 310 -9.42 -20.00 0.61
C VAL A 310 -10.14 -18.67 0.40
N GLN A 311 -9.57 -17.74 -0.36
CA GLN A 311 -10.23 -16.46 -0.68
C GLN A 311 -11.52 -16.64 -1.49
N ARG A 312 -11.51 -17.46 -2.55
CA ARG A 312 -12.67 -17.69 -3.40
C ARG A 312 -13.84 -18.30 -2.63
N GLU A 313 -13.58 -19.29 -1.79
CA GLU A 313 -14.62 -19.93 -0.98
C GLU A 313 -15.19 -18.95 0.06
N CYS A 314 -14.36 -18.07 0.64
CA CYS A 314 -14.85 -17.03 1.54
C CYS A 314 -15.72 -15.97 0.85
N GLU A 315 -15.43 -15.64 -0.41
CA GLU A 315 -16.24 -14.72 -1.21
C GLU A 315 -17.57 -15.35 -1.64
N ALA A 316 -17.58 -16.63 -2.03
CA ALA A 316 -18.78 -17.34 -2.43
C ALA A 316 -19.83 -17.43 -1.30
N ASP A 317 -19.39 -17.70 -0.07
CA ASP A 317 -20.26 -17.73 1.11
C ASP A 317 -20.88 -16.35 1.44
N SER A 318 -20.23 -15.25 1.06
CA SER A 318 -20.73 -13.90 1.32
C SER A 318 -21.91 -13.50 0.41
N SER A 319 -22.00 -14.09 -0.80
CA SER A 319 -23.10 -13.84 -1.74
C SER A 319 -24.38 -14.65 -1.44
N ASP A 320 -24.28 -15.78 -0.74
CA ASP A 320 -25.44 -16.61 -0.40
C ASP A 320 -26.17 -16.16 0.89
N GLY A 321 -25.63 -15.15 1.60
CA GLY A 321 -26.10 -14.69 2.91
C GLY A 321 -27.19 -13.61 2.95
N GLU A 322 -27.58 -12.99 1.83
CA GLU A 322 -28.63 -11.95 1.83
C GLU A 322 -30.05 -12.50 2.06
N GLY A 323 -30.25 -13.82 2.04
CA GLY A 323 -31.55 -14.46 2.24
C GLY A 323 -32.02 -14.63 3.70
N SER A 324 -31.17 -14.41 4.71
CA SER A 324 -31.48 -14.77 6.10
C SER A 324 -31.27 -13.66 7.16
N LEU A 325 -30.85 -12.46 6.77
CA LEU A 325 -30.51 -11.38 7.72
C LEU A 325 -31.72 -10.60 8.27
N ASN A 326 -32.92 -10.79 7.75
CA ASN A 326 -34.10 -10.01 8.20
C ASN A 326 -34.80 -10.56 9.46
N GLN A 327 -34.33 -11.67 10.04
CA GLN A 327 -34.92 -12.22 11.30
C GLN A 327 -34.06 -11.96 12.55
N THR A 328 -32.82 -11.50 12.41
CA THR A 328 -31.90 -11.26 13.54
C THR A 328 -31.67 -9.78 13.86
N LEU A 329 -32.21 -8.86 13.05
CA LEU A 329 -31.99 -7.41 13.20
C LEU A 329 -32.83 -6.70 14.27
N GLU A 330 -33.68 -7.41 15.04
CA GLU A 330 -34.47 -6.79 16.13
C GLU A 330 -33.85 -6.89 17.53
N ASN A 331 -32.75 -7.63 17.74
CA ASN A 331 -32.27 -7.93 19.11
C ASN A 331 -30.86 -7.43 19.51
N MET A 332 -30.21 -6.51 18.78
CA MET A 332 -28.91 -5.96 19.21
C MET A 332 -28.76 -4.46 18.94
N VAL A 333 -29.60 -3.64 19.59
CA VAL A 333 -29.23 -2.26 19.90
C VAL A 333 -29.08 -2.18 21.42
N LEU A 334 -27.94 -1.64 21.85
CA LEU A 334 -27.43 -1.46 23.22
C LEU A 334 -26.46 -2.57 23.69
N GLU A 335 -25.17 -2.38 23.41
CA GLU A 335 -24.13 -2.16 24.43
C GLU A 335 -22.76 -1.93 23.76
N ASN A 336 -22.22 -0.72 23.92
CA ASN A 336 -20.83 -0.40 23.62
C ASN A 336 -20.00 -0.64 24.90
N GLY A 337 -19.05 -1.58 24.85
CA GLY A 337 -18.06 -1.84 25.89
C GLY A 337 -17.07 -2.94 25.44
N PRO A 338 -15.77 -2.88 25.83
CA PRO A 338 -14.70 -3.62 25.18
C PRO A 338 -14.43 -4.98 25.85
N SER A 339 -14.91 -6.07 25.27
CA SER A 339 -14.39 -7.42 25.47
C SER A 339 -15.20 -8.38 24.60
N ASP A 340 -14.59 -8.89 23.52
CA ASP A 340 -14.88 -10.20 22.91
C ASP A 340 -14.01 -10.38 21.66
N SER A 341 -12.71 -10.60 21.88
CA SER A 341 -11.73 -10.97 20.84
C SER A 341 -11.66 -12.49 20.61
N GLU A 342 -12.48 -13.31 21.25
CA GLU A 342 -12.32 -14.77 21.22
C GLU A 342 -13.22 -15.53 20.22
N ASN A 343 -14.19 -14.90 19.55
CA ASN A 343 -15.10 -15.62 18.64
C ASN A 343 -15.21 -15.03 17.22
N LYS A 344 -14.06 -14.72 16.59
CA LYS A 344 -14.00 -14.53 15.13
C LYS A 344 -13.41 -15.77 14.47
N VAL A 345 -14.27 -16.58 13.83
CA VAL A 345 -13.86 -17.77 13.07
C VAL A 345 -12.94 -17.36 11.92
N CYS A 346 -11.75 -17.94 11.84
CA CYS A 346 -10.78 -17.64 10.77
C CYS A 346 -11.32 -18.11 9.40
N PRO A 347 -11.07 -17.36 8.32
CA PRO A 347 -11.40 -17.76 6.94
C PRO A 347 -10.94 -19.18 6.58
N GLY A 348 -9.71 -19.54 6.96
CA GLY A 348 -9.15 -20.87 6.72
C GLY A 348 -9.82 -21.98 7.54
N ASP A 349 -10.33 -21.70 8.74
CA ASP A 349 -11.03 -22.68 9.57
C ASP A 349 -12.44 -23.01 9.02
N ARG A 350 -12.97 -22.22 8.08
CA ARG A 350 -14.27 -22.47 7.41
C ARG A 350 -14.15 -23.40 6.21
N VAL A 351 -13.07 -23.24 5.43
CA VAL A 351 -12.84 -23.93 4.16
C VAL A 351 -12.02 -25.20 4.37
N ILE A 352 -11.03 -25.16 5.26
CA ILE A 352 -10.12 -26.27 5.51
C ILE A 352 -10.64 -27.07 6.71
N SER A 353 -10.95 -28.34 6.49
CA SER A 353 -11.37 -29.24 7.56
C SER A 353 -10.33 -29.27 8.70
N PRO A 354 -10.72 -29.03 9.96
CA PRO A 354 -9.80 -28.98 11.10
C PRO A 354 -9.08 -30.32 11.37
N LYS A 355 -9.54 -31.41 10.74
CA LYS A 355 -8.91 -32.75 10.82
C LYS A 355 -7.54 -32.83 10.16
N LEU A 356 -7.22 -31.96 9.19
CA LEU A 356 -6.02 -32.09 8.38
C LEU A 356 -4.82 -31.25 8.88
N ALA A 357 -5.04 -30.37 9.86
CA ALA A 357 -3.99 -29.53 10.49
C ALA A 357 -2.93 -28.99 9.51
N ILE A 358 -3.36 -28.50 8.34
CA ILE A 358 -2.49 -28.16 7.21
C ILE A 358 -1.40 -27.16 7.59
N GLN A 359 -1.69 -26.27 8.55
CA GLN A 359 -0.75 -25.27 9.08
C GLN A 359 0.56 -25.91 9.59
N GLU A 360 0.45 -26.99 10.37
CA GLU A 360 1.61 -27.66 10.98
C GLU A 360 2.33 -28.55 9.98
N VAL A 361 1.54 -29.24 9.15
CA VAL A 361 2.05 -30.12 8.10
C VAL A 361 2.88 -29.32 7.08
N LEU A 362 2.34 -28.21 6.60
CA LEU A 362 2.99 -27.34 5.62
C LEU A 362 4.27 -26.69 6.19
N TRP A 363 4.22 -26.22 7.44
CA TRP A 363 5.41 -25.68 8.10
C TRP A 363 6.52 -26.73 8.22
N THR A 364 6.18 -27.94 8.67
CA THR A 364 7.13 -29.04 8.83
C THR A 364 7.79 -29.39 7.50
N TYR A 365 7.00 -29.57 6.44
CA TYR A 365 7.54 -29.90 5.12
C TYR A 365 8.44 -28.82 4.55
N ILE A 366 8.11 -27.54 4.76
CA ILE A 366 8.95 -26.46 4.25
C ILE A 366 10.27 -26.38 5.00
N VAL A 367 10.25 -26.58 6.33
CA VAL A 367 11.47 -26.69 7.13
C VAL A 367 12.31 -27.88 6.68
N ASP A 368 11.68 -29.01 6.37
CA ASP A 368 12.36 -30.20 5.82
C ASP A 368 12.97 -29.91 4.44
N VAL A 369 12.28 -29.17 3.57
CA VAL A 369 12.80 -28.72 2.27
C VAL A 369 14.04 -27.86 2.44
N PHE A 370 14.03 -26.93 3.41
CA PHE A 370 15.20 -26.11 3.72
C PHE A 370 16.37 -26.94 4.28
N ASN A 371 16.10 -27.91 5.16
CA ASN A 371 17.14 -28.75 5.74
C ASN A 371 17.74 -29.74 4.73
N ALA A 372 16.94 -30.32 3.85
CA ALA A 372 17.39 -31.30 2.86
C ALA A 372 18.26 -30.68 1.76
N ARG A 373 18.09 -29.38 1.48
CA ARG A 373 18.75 -28.68 0.37
C ARG A 373 19.71 -27.59 0.84
N SER A 374 20.96 -27.96 1.08
CA SER A 374 22.05 -27.06 1.48
C SER A 374 22.54 -26.06 0.40
N GLY A 375 21.77 -25.81 -0.65
CA GLY A 375 22.18 -24.99 -1.81
C GLY A 375 21.15 -23.96 -2.29
N ILE A 376 20.07 -23.76 -1.53
CA ILE A 376 19.04 -22.75 -1.86
C ILE A 376 19.62 -21.36 -1.55
N SER A 377 19.41 -20.40 -2.46
CA SER A 377 19.81 -19.01 -2.23
C SER A 377 18.99 -18.38 -1.09
N MET A 378 19.59 -17.48 -0.31
CA MET A 378 18.86 -16.79 0.76
C MET A 378 17.67 -15.99 0.24
N GLY A 379 17.78 -15.41 -0.96
CA GLY A 379 16.66 -14.72 -1.62
C GLY A 379 15.46 -15.64 -1.85
N SER A 380 15.70 -16.87 -2.32
CA SER A 380 14.66 -17.89 -2.51
C SER A 380 13.99 -18.30 -1.18
N ILE A 381 14.77 -18.44 -0.10
CA ILE A 381 14.24 -18.76 1.23
C ILE A 381 13.31 -17.65 1.71
N VAL A 382 13.74 -16.38 1.59
CA VAL A 382 12.93 -15.21 1.96
C VAL A 382 11.66 -15.14 1.11
N GLN A 383 11.71 -15.42 -0.20
CA GLN A 383 10.52 -15.45 -1.04
C GLN A 383 9.51 -16.54 -0.61
N ILE A 384 10.00 -17.74 -0.31
CA ILE A 384 9.15 -18.83 0.21
C ILE A 384 8.52 -18.43 1.55
N LEU A 385 9.31 -17.89 2.48
CA LEU A 385 8.81 -17.40 3.77
C LEU A 385 7.77 -16.28 3.60
N SER A 386 7.95 -15.41 2.61
CA SER A 386 6.98 -14.36 2.27
C SER A 386 5.65 -14.93 1.79
N SER A 387 5.66 -15.94 0.93
CA SER A 387 4.44 -16.59 0.44
C SER A 387 3.74 -17.38 1.56
N ILE A 388 4.49 -18.05 2.44
CA ILE A 388 3.93 -18.71 3.63
C ILE A 388 3.32 -17.71 4.60
N LEU A 389 4.01 -16.60 4.84
CA LEU A 389 3.48 -15.55 5.72
C LEU A 389 2.19 -14.97 5.13
N ASN A 390 2.15 -14.73 3.82
CA ASN A 390 0.94 -14.30 3.14
C ASN A 390 -0.20 -15.33 3.31
N PHE A 391 0.09 -16.63 3.13
CA PHE A 391 -0.87 -17.71 3.36
C PHE A 391 -1.40 -17.68 4.81
N PHE A 392 -0.53 -17.58 5.82
CA PHE A 392 -0.95 -17.53 7.22
C PHE A 392 -1.75 -16.28 7.56
N LEU A 393 -1.37 -15.12 7.05
CA LEU A 393 -2.08 -13.86 7.31
C LEU A 393 -3.47 -13.85 6.68
N GLN A 394 -3.61 -14.36 5.45
CA GLN A 394 -4.88 -14.37 4.74
C GLN A 394 -5.82 -15.50 5.22
N CYS A 395 -5.28 -16.69 5.52
CA CYS A 395 -6.08 -17.82 5.97
C CYS A 395 -6.38 -17.76 7.48
N TYR A 396 -5.44 -17.29 8.30
CA TYR A 396 -5.52 -17.32 9.77
C TYR A 396 -5.16 -15.98 10.42
N PRO A 397 -5.92 -14.90 10.13
CA PRO A 397 -5.62 -13.54 10.61
C PRO A 397 -5.67 -13.41 12.13
N TYR A 398 -6.48 -14.22 12.82
CA TYR A 398 -6.63 -14.12 14.29
C TYR A 398 -5.65 -15.02 15.07
N LYS A 399 -4.90 -15.91 14.39
CA LYS A 399 -3.92 -16.81 15.01
C LYS A 399 -2.50 -16.28 14.77
N THR A 400 -2.08 -15.27 15.55
CA THR A 400 -0.77 -14.61 15.42
C THR A 400 0.43 -15.53 15.66
N GLN A 401 0.23 -16.67 16.35
CA GLN A 401 1.28 -17.66 16.65
C GLN A 401 1.95 -18.22 15.39
N TYR A 402 1.21 -18.41 14.29
CA TYR A 402 1.78 -18.96 13.06
C TYR A 402 2.64 -17.96 12.31
N ALA A 403 2.22 -16.69 12.29
CA ALA A 403 3.03 -15.60 11.75
C ALA A 403 4.32 -15.43 12.58
N ASP A 404 4.24 -15.52 13.92
CA ASP A 404 5.41 -15.40 14.78
C ASP A 404 6.44 -16.52 14.56
N ARG A 405 6.00 -17.76 14.28
CA ARG A 405 6.92 -18.87 13.92
C ARG A 405 7.78 -18.55 12.68
N VAL A 406 7.22 -17.85 11.69
CA VAL A 406 7.97 -17.39 10.52
C VAL A 406 9.05 -16.39 10.94
N PHE A 407 8.71 -15.42 11.78
CA PHE A 407 9.66 -14.45 12.30
C PHE A 407 10.72 -15.06 13.22
N GLN A 408 10.35 -16.04 14.04
CA GLN A 408 11.29 -16.81 14.85
C GLN A 408 12.31 -17.53 13.96
N PHE A 409 11.85 -18.18 12.88
CA PHE A 409 12.74 -18.85 11.94
C PHE A 409 13.68 -17.87 11.24
N ILE A 410 13.19 -16.68 10.85
CA ILE A 410 14.03 -15.60 10.30
C ILE A 410 15.09 -15.19 11.33
N ASN A 411 14.71 -14.99 12.58
CA ASN A 411 15.63 -14.59 13.63
C ASN A 411 16.72 -15.65 13.88
N GLU A 412 16.34 -16.93 13.98
CA GLU A 412 17.26 -18.04 14.23
C GLU A 412 18.17 -18.37 13.02
N ARG A 413 17.62 -18.38 11.80
CA ARG A 413 18.38 -18.80 10.60
C ARG A 413 19.11 -17.68 9.89
N ILE A 414 18.58 -16.46 9.91
CA ILE A 414 19.12 -15.33 9.15
C ILE A 414 19.97 -14.43 10.06
N LEU A 415 19.51 -14.12 11.27
CA LEU A 415 20.17 -13.11 12.12
C LEU A 415 21.27 -13.69 13.03
N GLN A 416 21.09 -14.91 13.53
CA GLN A 416 22.08 -15.54 14.44
C GLN A 416 23.29 -16.16 13.72
N GLN A 417 23.27 -16.28 12.38
CA GLN A 417 24.42 -16.78 11.60
C GLN A 417 25.31 -15.63 11.07
N PRO A 418 26.51 -15.41 11.62
CA PRO A 418 27.35 -14.26 11.29
C PRO A 418 27.92 -14.26 9.86
N SER A 419 27.96 -15.40 9.16
CA SER A 419 28.43 -15.50 7.77
C SER A 419 27.47 -14.87 6.75
N LEU A 420 26.17 -14.78 7.08
CA LEU A 420 25.10 -14.32 6.18
C LEU A 420 24.80 -12.83 6.32
N GLN A 421 25.38 -12.13 7.32
CA GLN A 421 25.18 -10.70 7.52
C GLN A 421 25.73 -9.85 6.36
N ASN A 422 26.74 -10.35 5.63
CA ASN A 422 27.24 -9.68 4.43
C ASN A 422 26.28 -9.79 3.23
N GLU A 423 25.45 -10.84 3.16
CA GLU A 423 24.42 -11.02 2.12
C GLU A 423 23.16 -10.17 2.40
N LEU A 424 22.93 -9.75 3.65
CA LEU A 424 21.85 -8.80 4.03
C LEU A 424 22.02 -7.41 3.38
N ASN A 425 23.23 -7.09 2.88
CA ASN A 425 23.49 -5.85 2.14
C ASN A 425 23.08 -5.93 0.66
N GLU A 426 22.71 -7.11 0.17
CA GLU A 426 22.26 -7.26 -1.21
C GLU A 426 20.87 -6.63 -1.40
N ARG A 427 20.77 -5.67 -2.32
CA ARG A 427 19.53 -4.89 -2.55
C ARG A 427 18.30 -5.74 -2.88
N SER A 428 18.50 -6.92 -3.47
CA SER A 428 17.44 -7.90 -3.81
C SER A 428 16.84 -8.53 -2.55
N LEU A 429 17.70 -8.95 -1.62
CA LEU A 429 17.31 -9.53 -0.34
C LEU A 429 16.67 -8.48 0.57
N GLN A 430 17.20 -7.26 0.57
CA GLN A 430 16.63 -6.11 1.28
C GLN A 430 15.18 -5.80 0.89
N LYS A 431 14.88 -5.78 -0.42
CA LYS A 431 13.52 -5.61 -0.92
C LYS A 431 12.61 -6.77 -0.50
N SER A 432 13.13 -7.99 -0.51
CA SER A 432 12.37 -9.19 -0.14
C SER A 432 12.09 -9.26 1.37
N LEU A 433 13.03 -8.81 2.20
CA LEU A 433 12.82 -8.67 3.66
C LEU A 433 11.85 -7.53 3.98
N CYS A 434 11.92 -6.43 3.23
CA CYS A 434 10.94 -5.35 3.33
C CYS A 434 9.54 -5.85 2.99
N SER A 435 9.36 -6.60 1.90
CA SER A 435 8.04 -7.17 1.58
C SER A 435 7.50 -8.10 2.66
N ILE A 436 8.36 -8.92 3.30
CA ILE A 436 7.93 -9.75 4.44
C ILE A 436 7.44 -8.88 5.60
N LEU A 437 8.18 -7.83 5.97
CA LEU A 437 7.82 -6.99 7.11
C LEU A 437 6.57 -6.12 6.82
N LEU A 438 6.33 -5.76 5.56
CA LEU A 438 5.15 -5.02 5.12
C LEU A 438 3.88 -5.87 5.08
N LEU A 439 3.98 -7.19 4.83
CA LEU A 439 2.81 -8.07 4.72
C LEU A 439 1.91 -8.06 5.96
N PRO A 440 2.41 -8.22 7.21
CA PRO A 440 1.61 -8.08 8.42
C PRO A 440 0.93 -6.71 8.55
N ILE A 441 1.64 -5.63 8.21
CA ILE A 441 1.14 -4.25 8.36
C ILE A 441 -0.05 -3.99 7.42
N VAL A 442 0.01 -4.53 6.20
CA VAL A 442 -1.08 -4.45 5.24
C VAL A 442 -2.25 -5.34 5.68
N ALA A 443 -1.98 -6.60 6.03
CA ALA A 443 -3.00 -7.61 6.27
C ALA A 443 -3.76 -7.42 7.59
N PHE A 444 -3.11 -6.99 8.67
CA PHE A 444 -3.78 -6.89 9.96
C PHE A 444 -4.72 -5.67 10.05
N PRO A 445 -5.91 -5.84 10.66
CA PRO A 445 -6.86 -4.74 10.83
C PRO A 445 -6.42 -3.71 11.88
N SER A 446 -5.59 -4.11 12.87
CA SER A 446 -4.95 -3.19 13.83
C SER A 446 -3.45 -3.46 13.97
N PHE A 447 -2.65 -2.40 14.11
CA PHE A 447 -1.19 -2.49 14.31
C PHE A 447 -0.82 -3.16 15.64
N SER A 448 -1.71 -3.13 16.64
CA SER A 448 -1.52 -3.84 17.91
C SER A 448 -1.33 -5.36 17.71
N TYR A 449 -1.94 -5.98 16.69
CA TYR A 449 -1.67 -7.38 16.36
C TYR A 449 -0.24 -7.62 15.85
N CYS A 450 0.38 -6.63 15.19
CA CYS A 450 1.80 -6.71 14.81
C CYS A 450 2.72 -6.61 16.03
N LEU A 451 2.37 -5.76 17.00
CA LEU A 451 3.16 -5.57 18.23
C LEU A 451 3.09 -6.79 19.15
N ASN A 452 1.97 -7.51 19.14
CA ASN A 452 1.81 -8.80 19.82
C ASN A 452 2.73 -9.91 19.26
N LEU A 453 3.50 -9.67 18.19
CA LEU A 453 4.50 -10.60 17.66
C LEU A 453 5.86 -10.38 18.34
N PRO A 454 6.28 -11.25 19.28
CA PRO A 454 7.52 -11.05 20.04
C PRO A 454 8.77 -11.03 19.15
N ASN A 455 8.77 -11.74 18.02
CA ASN A 455 9.93 -11.82 17.12
C ASN A 455 9.93 -10.76 16.01
N PHE A 456 8.89 -9.93 15.89
CA PHE A 456 8.83 -8.88 14.86
C PHE A 456 9.84 -7.75 15.13
N LEU A 457 9.88 -7.24 16.36
CA LEU A 457 10.78 -6.14 16.76
C LEU A 457 12.28 -6.49 16.63
N PRO A 458 12.75 -7.69 17.05
CA PRO A 458 14.13 -8.11 16.81
C PRO A 458 14.50 -8.13 15.32
N VAL A 459 13.60 -8.62 14.46
CA VAL A 459 13.84 -8.68 13.01
C VAL A 459 13.90 -7.28 12.40
N PHE A 460 13.03 -6.37 12.84
CA PHE A 460 13.07 -4.96 12.44
C PHE A 460 14.39 -4.29 12.84
N LYS A 461 14.82 -4.44 14.10
CA LYS A 461 16.06 -3.82 14.62
C LYS A 461 17.33 -4.28 13.91
N ALA A 462 17.33 -5.51 13.38
CA ALA A 462 18.48 -6.06 12.66
C ALA A 462 18.64 -5.53 11.22
N GLN A 463 17.66 -4.82 10.67
CA GLN A 463 17.73 -4.26 9.32
C GLN A 463 18.57 -2.97 9.24
N PRO A 464 19.16 -2.64 8.07
CA PRO A 464 19.86 -1.38 7.85
C PRO A 464 18.91 -0.17 7.96
N ASN A 465 19.46 0.98 8.33
CA ASN A 465 18.69 2.20 8.64
C ASN A 465 17.75 2.65 7.49
N ASN A 466 18.18 2.49 6.24
CA ASN A 466 17.36 2.89 5.08
C ASN A 466 16.06 2.09 4.97
N ILE A 467 16.10 0.78 5.23
CA ILE A 467 14.91 -0.07 5.16
C ILE A 467 14.03 0.16 6.38
N ARG A 468 14.65 0.36 7.55
CA ARG A 468 13.92 0.73 8.77
C ARG A 468 13.13 2.02 8.57
N TYR A 469 13.71 2.99 7.87
CA TYR A 469 13.03 4.23 7.46
C TYR A 469 11.83 3.95 6.55
N ASP A 470 12.03 3.21 5.45
CA ASP A 470 10.94 2.91 4.49
C ASP A 470 9.78 2.15 5.16
N ILE A 471 10.09 1.15 6.00
CA ILE A 471 9.09 0.39 6.75
C ILE A 471 8.37 1.29 7.75
N ALA A 472 9.10 2.09 8.53
CA ALA A 472 8.50 2.99 9.51
C ALA A 472 7.57 4.02 8.84
N LYS A 473 7.94 4.52 7.66
CA LYS A 473 7.08 5.40 6.85
C LYS A 473 5.80 4.70 6.41
N THR A 474 5.88 3.49 5.86
CA THR A 474 4.68 2.74 5.45
C THR A 474 3.80 2.36 6.64
N VAL A 475 4.40 2.07 7.81
CA VAL A 475 3.64 1.87 9.06
C VAL A 475 2.84 3.13 9.40
N LEU A 476 3.48 4.30 9.39
CA LEU A 476 2.81 5.58 9.68
C LEU A 476 1.66 5.86 8.70
N GLU A 477 1.91 5.72 7.39
CA GLU A 477 0.88 5.90 6.36
C GLU A 477 -0.31 4.96 6.59
N LYS A 478 -0.07 3.70 6.93
CA LYS A 478 -1.14 2.71 7.19
C LYS A 478 -1.90 2.96 8.49
N ILE A 479 -1.25 3.45 9.54
CA ILE A 479 -1.95 3.85 10.78
C ILE A 479 -2.89 5.02 10.49
N ILE A 480 -2.44 5.99 9.68
CA ILE A 480 -3.25 7.15 9.29
C ILE A 480 -4.40 6.72 8.37
N GLU A 481 -4.15 5.90 7.35
CA GLU A 481 -5.20 5.38 6.45
C GLU A 481 -6.31 4.62 7.20
N LYS A 482 -5.95 3.88 8.26
CA LYS A 482 -6.87 3.06 9.05
C LYS A 482 -7.46 3.79 10.27
N GLU A 483 -7.10 5.06 10.50
CA GLU A 483 -7.52 5.89 11.64
C GLU A 483 -7.45 5.16 13.00
N GLN A 484 -6.36 4.41 13.24
CA GLN A 484 -6.27 3.55 14.42
C GLN A 484 -5.91 4.34 15.69
N ILE A 485 -6.81 4.31 16.67
CA ILE A 485 -6.54 4.85 18.00
C ILE A 485 -5.73 3.82 18.79
N THR A 486 -4.53 4.21 19.23
CA THR A 486 -3.69 3.37 20.11
C THR A 486 -3.84 3.85 21.54
N SER A 487 -4.35 2.98 22.42
CA SER A 487 -4.64 3.34 23.82
C SER A 487 -3.59 2.82 24.80
N GLU A 488 -2.89 1.72 24.51
CA GLU A 488 -1.95 1.11 25.46
C GLU A 488 -0.56 1.75 25.46
N LEU A 489 0.00 2.02 26.65
CA LEU A 489 1.32 2.65 26.81
C LEU A 489 2.46 1.83 26.19
N LYS A 490 2.41 0.50 26.31
CA LYS A 490 3.43 -0.40 25.75
C LYS A 490 3.47 -0.31 24.24
N ASP A 491 2.30 -0.38 23.61
CA ASP A 491 2.15 -0.28 22.16
C ASP A 491 2.68 1.06 21.64
N VAL A 492 2.44 2.14 22.38
CA VAL A 492 2.97 3.48 22.03
C VAL A 492 4.49 3.53 22.16
N GLN A 493 5.09 2.96 23.20
CA GLN A 493 6.55 2.92 23.35
C GLN A 493 7.22 2.14 22.22
N GLU A 494 6.63 1.01 21.83
CA GLU A 494 7.15 0.19 20.73
C GLU A 494 6.98 0.87 19.38
N LEU A 495 5.82 1.50 19.12
CA LEU A 495 5.58 2.31 17.93
C LEU A 495 6.58 3.48 17.85
N LEU A 496 6.82 4.17 18.96
CA LEU A 496 7.82 5.24 19.01
C LEU A 496 9.25 4.73 18.81
N GLY A 497 9.57 3.51 19.27
CA GLY A 497 10.83 2.85 18.96
C GLY A 497 11.00 2.51 17.47
N VAL A 498 9.91 2.30 16.73
CA VAL A 498 9.94 2.15 15.26
C VAL A 498 10.13 3.50 14.58
N ILE A 499 9.46 4.54 15.07
CA ILE A 499 9.48 5.89 14.51
C ILE A 499 10.78 6.65 14.83
N SER A 500 11.49 6.28 15.91
CA SER A 500 12.75 6.93 16.28
C SER A 500 13.79 6.93 15.15
N VAL A 501 13.75 5.91 14.28
CA VAL A 501 14.62 5.83 13.09
C VAL A 501 14.32 6.94 12.07
N ILE A 502 13.07 7.38 11.94
CA ILE A 502 12.71 8.54 11.12
C ILE A 502 13.21 9.81 11.80
N ILE A 503 13.05 9.90 13.13
CA ILE A 503 13.38 11.09 13.91
C ILE A 503 14.90 11.36 13.98
N GLU A 504 15.73 10.32 14.03
CA GLU A 504 17.20 10.42 14.15
C GLU A 504 17.92 10.71 12.81
N ASN A 505 17.22 10.66 11.67
CA ASN A 505 17.83 10.68 10.35
C ASN A 505 18.14 12.13 9.88
N ASN A 506 19.16 12.72 10.49
CA ASN A 506 19.64 14.12 10.40
C ASN A 506 20.02 14.67 9.00
N GLY A 507 19.34 14.31 7.89
CA GLY A 507 19.69 14.86 6.58
C GLY A 507 18.69 14.70 5.44
N ASN A 508 17.63 13.91 5.56
CA ASN A 508 16.67 13.66 4.48
C ASN A 508 15.19 13.69 4.92
N ASP A 509 14.88 14.20 6.11
CA ASP A 509 13.49 14.25 6.55
C ASP A 509 12.72 15.23 5.68
N THR A 510 11.80 14.69 4.88
CA THR A 510 10.90 15.53 4.12
C THR A 510 9.92 16.19 5.11
N LEU A 511 9.58 17.46 4.87
CA LEU A 511 8.56 18.16 5.66
C LEU A 511 7.23 17.38 5.70
N GLU A 512 6.98 16.54 4.70
CA GLU A 512 5.85 15.61 4.64
C GLU A 512 5.94 14.49 5.69
N ASP A 513 7.12 13.90 5.90
CA ASP A 513 7.34 12.86 6.91
C ASP A 513 7.20 13.43 8.34
N LEU A 514 7.62 14.68 8.56
CA LEU A 514 7.37 15.36 9.84
C LEU A 514 5.88 15.67 10.05
N LYS A 515 5.15 15.97 8.96
CA LYS A 515 3.70 16.18 9.02
C LYS A 515 2.94 14.89 9.35
N THR A 516 3.36 13.73 8.83
CA THR A 516 2.71 12.45 9.16
C THR A 516 2.95 12.09 10.63
N ILE A 517 4.15 12.32 11.16
CA ILE A 517 4.44 12.16 12.60
C ILE A 517 3.58 13.13 13.43
N ALA A 518 3.45 14.39 13.03
CA ALA A 518 2.55 15.33 13.70
C ALA A 518 1.09 14.83 13.69
N THR A 519 0.65 14.23 12.59
CA THR A 519 -0.70 13.68 12.47
C THR A 519 -0.89 12.45 13.38
N LEU A 520 0.15 11.62 13.55
CA LEU A 520 0.11 10.47 14.47
C LEU A 520 -0.26 10.87 15.90
N VAL A 521 0.26 12.00 16.40
CA VAL A 521 -0.01 12.48 17.77
C VAL A 521 -1.51 12.68 18.02
N HIS A 522 -2.30 12.94 16.98
CA HIS A 522 -3.75 13.06 17.12
C HIS A 522 -4.43 11.72 17.39
N TYR A 523 -3.92 10.62 16.82
CA TYR A 523 -4.44 9.26 16.97
C TYR A 523 -4.01 8.58 18.27
N LEU A 524 -3.07 9.16 19.01
CA LEU A 524 -2.68 8.72 20.34
C LEU A 524 -3.64 9.30 21.39
N HIS A 525 -4.68 8.52 21.71
CA HIS A 525 -5.67 8.89 22.74
C HIS A 525 -6.02 7.68 23.60
N ASN A 526 -5.93 7.89 24.91
CA ASN A 526 -6.46 7.00 25.93
C ASN A 526 -7.50 7.77 26.76
N ASP A 527 -8.60 7.09 27.08
CA ASP A 527 -9.66 7.58 27.97
C ASP A 527 -9.13 7.80 29.41
N ASP A 528 -8.07 7.07 29.82
CA ASP A 528 -7.41 7.31 31.10
C ASP A 528 -6.48 8.53 31.03
N PRO A 529 -6.78 9.61 31.79
CA PRO A 529 -5.97 10.81 31.85
C PRO A 529 -4.51 10.57 32.25
N GLN A 530 -4.22 9.59 33.12
CA GLN A 530 -2.87 9.34 33.62
C GLN A 530 -1.99 8.71 32.56
N ILE A 531 -2.52 7.70 31.87
CA ILE A 531 -1.82 7.01 30.78
C ILE A 531 -1.57 7.99 29.63
N GLN A 532 -2.51 8.90 29.34
CA GLN A 532 -2.33 9.94 28.34
C GLN A 532 -1.17 10.90 28.67
N ILE A 533 -0.99 11.28 29.95
CA ILE A 533 0.17 12.11 30.37
C ILE A 533 1.48 11.34 30.19
N GLU A 534 1.51 10.05 30.53
CA GLU A 534 2.69 9.21 30.35
C GLU A 534 3.07 9.02 28.87
N ILE A 535 2.06 8.85 28.01
CA ILE A 535 2.22 8.83 26.54
C ILE A 535 2.84 10.15 26.06
N LEU A 536 2.33 11.29 26.52
CA LEU A 536 2.86 12.62 26.15
C LEU A 536 4.29 12.84 26.64
N ARG A 537 4.65 12.33 27.82
CA ARG A 537 6.05 12.35 28.31
C ARG A 537 6.96 11.53 27.41
N CYS A 538 6.55 10.32 27.04
CA CYS A 538 7.31 9.46 26.14
C CYS A 538 7.48 10.10 24.74
N LEU A 539 6.44 10.75 24.22
CA LEU A 539 6.50 11.51 22.97
C LEU A 539 7.52 12.64 23.04
N LYS A 540 7.50 13.42 24.13
CA LYS A 540 8.48 14.49 24.35
C LYS A 540 9.89 13.93 24.35
N ASP A 541 10.19 12.90 25.13
CA ASP A 541 11.56 12.39 25.28
C ASP A 541 12.13 11.88 23.95
N ASN A 542 11.30 11.30 23.07
CA ASN A 542 11.69 10.90 21.72
C ASN A 542 11.83 12.08 20.76
N PHE A 543 10.92 13.06 20.80
CA PHE A 543 11.01 14.23 19.92
C PHE A 543 12.19 15.15 20.26
N VAL A 544 12.67 15.18 21.50
CA VAL A 544 13.89 15.91 21.87
C VAL A 544 15.12 15.35 21.15
N GLN A 545 15.13 14.06 20.82
CA GLN A 545 16.23 13.43 20.09
C GLN A 545 16.29 13.88 18.62
N ALA A 546 15.23 14.53 18.11
CA ALA A 546 15.08 15.01 16.72
C ALA A 546 15.94 16.24 16.36
N GLY A 547 16.67 16.83 17.32
CA GLY A 547 17.52 18.01 17.06
C GLY A 547 16.75 19.20 16.46
N GLU A 548 17.10 19.63 15.25
CA GLU A 548 16.50 20.80 14.58
C GLU A 548 15.01 20.59 14.23
N ASN A 549 14.57 19.34 14.02
CA ASN A 549 13.18 19.01 13.68
C ASN A 549 12.20 19.18 14.86
N VAL A 550 12.72 19.42 16.07
CA VAL A 550 11.94 19.78 17.27
C VAL A 550 11.00 20.96 16.99
N LYS A 551 11.41 21.89 16.11
CA LYS A 551 10.62 23.06 15.71
C LYS A 551 9.19 22.72 15.26
N TYR A 552 9.02 21.60 14.54
CA TYR A 552 7.73 21.23 13.94
C TYR A 552 6.93 20.27 14.81
N LEU A 553 7.59 19.39 15.56
CA LEU A 553 6.94 18.30 16.30
C LEU A 553 6.46 18.72 17.69
N LEU A 554 7.28 19.48 18.42
CA LEU A 554 6.98 19.84 19.81
C LEU A 554 5.75 20.75 19.99
N PRO A 555 5.44 21.71 19.06
CA PRO A 555 4.19 22.48 19.13
C PRO A 555 2.92 21.62 19.11
N VAL A 556 2.96 20.46 18.43
CA VAL A 556 1.81 19.54 18.35
C VAL A 556 1.55 18.90 19.71
N VAL A 557 2.62 18.49 20.40
CA VAL A 557 2.54 17.98 21.77
C VAL A 557 1.99 19.05 22.72
N VAL A 558 2.48 20.29 22.61
CA VAL A 558 1.98 21.43 23.41
C VAL A 558 0.49 21.65 23.18
N ASN A 559 0.04 21.68 21.93
CA ASN A 559 -1.38 21.84 21.61
C ASN A 559 -2.23 20.69 22.17
N LYS A 560 -1.77 19.43 22.05
CA LYS A 560 -2.47 18.27 22.62
C LYS A 560 -2.53 18.36 24.15
N CYS A 561 -1.48 18.82 24.83
CA CYS A 561 -1.49 19.06 26.28
C CYS A 561 -2.52 20.13 26.68
N ILE A 562 -2.62 21.22 25.91
CA ILE A 562 -3.60 22.29 26.16
C ILE A 562 -5.04 21.78 25.96
N PHE A 563 -5.29 20.98 24.92
CA PHE A 563 -6.62 20.36 24.76
C PHE A 563 -6.95 19.39 25.89
N LEU A 564 -5.97 18.59 26.33
CA LEU A 564 -6.14 17.67 27.44
C LEU A 564 -6.44 18.39 28.77
N ALA A 565 -5.79 19.55 29.02
CA ALA A 565 -6.07 20.39 30.17
C ALA A 565 -7.54 20.86 30.21
N ARG A 566 -8.11 21.20 29.03
CA ARG A 566 -9.53 21.54 28.88
C ARG A 566 -10.45 20.34 29.11
N GLU A 567 -10.11 19.17 28.57
CA GLU A 567 -10.89 17.94 28.77
C GLU A 567 -10.96 17.56 30.25
N PHE A 568 -9.86 17.63 30.98
CA PHE A 568 -9.85 17.35 32.43
C PHE A 568 -10.78 18.26 33.24
N ARG A 569 -10.96 19.51 32.81
CA ARG A 569 -11.93 20.42 33.42
C ARG A 569 -13.38 19.99 33.17
N LEU A 570 -13.69 19.50 31.97
CA LEU A 570 -15.05 19.05 31.62
C LEU A 570 -15.45 17.79 32.39
N PHE A 571 -14.52 16.85 32.56
CA PHE A 571 -14.80 15.55 33.18
C PHE A 571 -14.77 15.56 34.73
N LYS A 572 -14.29 16.63 35.38
CA LYS A 572 -14.27 16.82 36.85
C LYS A 572 -13.89 15.55 37.65
N CYS A 573 -12.82 14.86 37.25
CA CYS A 573 -12.32 13.68 37.96
C CYS A 573 -11.70 14.06 39.32
N VAL A 574 -11.64 13.11 40.27
CA VAL A 574 -10.93 13.30 41.55
C VAL A 574 -9.45 13.63 41.28
N ASP A 575 -8.90 14.64 41.97
CA ASP A 575 -7.52 15.18 41.83
C ASP A 575 -7.17 15.84 40.47
N TRP A 576 -8.16 16.41 39.77
CA TRP A 576 -7.94 17.11 38.49
C TRP A 576 -7.00 18.33 38.60
N ALA A 577 -7.06 19.08 39.70
CA ALA A 577 -6.34 20.35 39.84
C ALA A 577 -4.81 20.15 39.89
N GLU A 578 -4.33 19.15 40.64
CA GLU A 578 -2.89 18.84 40.71
C GLU A 578 -2.37 18.29 39.37
N LYS A 579 -3.16 17.47 38.67
CA LYS A 579 -2.79 16.94 37.36
C LYS A 579 -2.72 18.02 36.27
N VAL A 580 -3.64 18.99 36.30
CA VAL A 580 -3.61 20.14 35.38
C VAL A 580 -2.40 21.04 35.67
N ARG A 581 -2.01 21.21 36.94
CA ARG A 581 -0.74 21.90 37.27
C ARG A 581 0.47 21.19 36.69
N VAL A 582 0.56 19.87 36.85
CA VAL A 582 1.64 19.06 36.26
C VAL A 582 1.64 19.16 34.73
N LEU A 583 0.48 19.29 34.08
CA LEU A 583 0.39 19.54 32.64
C LEU A 583 0.93 20.92 32.26
N TRP A 584 0.60 21.98 33.01
CA TRP A 584 1.11 23.32 32.75
C TRP A 584 2.63 23.42 32.98
N ASP A 585 3.15 22.79 34.03
CA ASP A 585 4.60 22.62 34.25
C ASP A 585 5.25 21.87 33.07
N PHE A 586 4.58 20.84 32.55
CA PHE A 586 5.06 20.08 31.40
C PHE A 586 5.05 20.91 30.11
N VAL A 587 4.01 21.73 29.88
CA VAL A 587 3.95 22.69 28.76
C VAL A 587 5.11 23.69 28.86
N ASN A 588 5.37 24.24 30.05
CA ASN A 588 6.52 25.12 30.29
C ASN A 588 7.83 24.43 29.91
N ALA A 589 8.05 23.22 30.42
CA ALA A 589 9.26 22.43 30.12
C ALA A 589 9.42 22.16 28.61
N CYS A 590 8.33 21.88 27.89
CA CYS A 590 8.37 21.70 26.44
C CYS A 590 8.75 22.99 25.71
N ILE A 591 8.18 24.14 26.07
CA ILE A 591 8.49 25.40 25.40
C ILE A 591 9.91 25.87 25.71
N VAL A 592 10.43 25.65 26.93
CA VAL A 592 11.84 25.91 27.27
C VAL A 592 12.80 25.08 26.40
N ILE A 593 12.49 23.80 26.19
CA ILE A 593 13.28 22.93 25.31
C ILE A 593 13.22 23.42 23.86
N LEU A 594 12.04 23.84 23.38
CA LEU A 594 11.88 24.43 22.05
C LEU A 594 12.73 25.69 21.88
N TYR A 595 12.78 26.55 22.91
CA TYR A 595 13.59 27.77 22.88
C TYR A 595 15.08 27.46 22.78
N ASN A 596 15.57 26.47 23.54
CA ASN A 596 16.99 26.11 23.56
C ASN A 596 17.44 25.32 22.33
N HIS A 597 16.58 24.47 21.75
CA HIS A 597 16.96 23.53 20.68
C HIS A 597 16.41 23.90 19.29
N GLY A 598 15.30 24.65 19.19
CA GLY A 598 14.56 24.86 17.95
C GLY A 598 14.88 26.17 17.19
N ASP A 599 15.81 26.97 17.71
CA ASP A 599 16.31 28.23 17.13
C ASP A 599 15.21 29.20 16.62
N SER A 600 14.00 29.10 17.22
CA SER A 600 12.79 29.79 16.77
C SER A 600 12.13 30.50 17.95
N ALA A 601 12.68 31.66 18.30
CA ALA A 601 12.18 32.50 19.37
C ALA A 601 10.74 33.00 19.11
N GLU A 602 10.39 33.29 17.86
CA GLU A 602 9.04 33.74 17.48
C GLU A 602 7.96 32.68 17.79
N LEU A 603 8.21 31.43 17.40
CA LEU A 603 7.27 30.34 17.66
C LEU A 603 7.10 30.09 19.16
N SER A 604 8.19 30.14 19.92
CA SER A 604 8.17 29.98 21.37
C SER A 604 7.35 31.09 22.04
N LEU A 605 7.49 32.35 21.58
CA LEU A 605 6.68 33.47 22.06
C LEU A 605 5.20 33.26 21.76
N ILE A 606 4.84 32.85 20.54
CA ILE A 606 3.43 32.59 20.17
C ILE A 606 2.83 31.47 21.03
N LEU A 607 3.59 30.40 21.29
CA LEU A 607 3.14 29.28 22.13
C LEU A 607 2.97 29.69 23.60
N TYR A 608 3.88 30.49 24.17
CA TYR A 608 3.71 31.03 25.52
C TYR A 608 2.47 31.92 25.62
N LEU A 609 2.24 32.79 24.63
CA LEU A 609 1.05 33.64 24.62
C LEU A 609 -0.25 32.85 24.46
N PHE A 610 -0.23 31.78 23.67
CA PHE A 610 -1.37 30.88 23.57
C PHE A 610 -1.60 30.13 24.88
N ALA A 611 -0.56 29.53 25.47
CA ALA A 611 -0.64 28.87 26.76
C ALA A 611 -1.16 29.81 27.87
N ALA A 612 -0.73 31.08 27.88
CA ALA A 612 -1.19 32.09 28.83
C ALA A 612 -2.69 32.43 28.68
N GLU A 613 -3.19 32.61 27.45
CA GLU A 613 -4.62 32.82 27.18
C GLU A 613 -5.45 31.62 27.66
N MET A 614 -4.95 30.41 27.45
CA MET A 614 -5.64 29.19 27.83
C MET A 614 -5.63 28.97 29.35
N ALA A 615 -4.50 29.22 30.02
CA ALA A 615 -4.38 29.15 31.47
C ALA A 615 -5.29 30.17 32.18
N ASP A 616 -5.45 31.39 31.63
CA ASP A 616 -6.39 32.39 32.14
C ASP A 616 -7.85 31.90 32.04
N VAL A 617 -8.25 31.38 30.88
CA VAL A 617 -9.59 30.78 30.66
C VAL A 617 -9.85 29.61 31.61
N GLU A 618 -8.81 28.84 31.95
CA GLU A 618 -8.87 27.72 32.89
C GLU A 618 -8.80 28.13 34.38
N ASN A 619 -8.65 29.42 34.68
CA ASN A 619 -8.57 29.98 36.03
C ASN A 619 -7.30 29.58 36.80
N TYR A 620 -6.15 29.57 36.10
CA TYR A 620 -4.81 29.43 36.69
C TYR A 620 -3.97 30.70 36.45
N PRO A 621 -4.24 31.79 37.19
CA PRO A 621 -3.59 33.09 36.95
C PRO A 621 -2.08 33.07 37.22
N ASP A 622 -1.61 32.25 38.17
CA ASP A 622 -0.18 32.14 38.50
C ASP A 622 0.65 31.68 37.29
N PHE A 623 0.20 30.63 36.61
CA PHE A 623 0.86 30.11 35.39
C PHE A 623 0.71 31.07 34.22
N ALA A 624 -0.46 31.71 34.06
CA ALA A 624 -0.67 32.71 33.02
C ALA A 624 0.31 33.89 33.19
N TYR A 625 0.53 34.37 34.42
CA TYR A 625 1.49 35.43 34.73
C TYR A 625 2.93 35.01 34.42
N GLU A 626 3.30 33.78 34.80
CA GLU A 626 4.62 33.23 34.48
C GLU A 626 4.85 33.16 32.97
N PHE A 627 3.89 32.62 32.20
CA PHE A 627 3.99 32.54 30.74
C PHE A 627 4.08 33.90 30.06
N PHE A 628 3.34 34.91 30.52
CA PHE A 628 3.51 36.28 30.01
C PHE A 628 4.88 36.87 30.35
N THR A 629 5.38 36.60 31.56
CA THR A 629 6.71 37.07 31.97
C THR A 629 7.81 36.44 31.11
N GLN A 630 7.73 35.13 30.84
CA GLN A 630 8.66 34.43 29.94
C GLN A 630 8.53 34.95 28.49
N ALA A 631 7.32 35.23 28.01
CA ALA A 631 7.11 35.83 26.70
C ALA A 631 7.77 37.22 26.59
N PHE A 632 7.74 38.02 27.67
CA PHE A 632 8.46 39.30 27.71
C PHE A 632 9.98 39.12 27.72
N THR A 633 10.51 38.12 28.41
CA THR A 633 11.95 37.80 28.37
C THR A 633 12.40 37.43 26.95
N ILE A 634 11.63 36.56 26.26
CA ILE A 634 11.92 36.20 24.86
C ILE A 634 11.85 37.42 23.93
N TYR A 635 10.88 38.30 24.15
CA TYR A 635 10.76 39.55 23.41
C TYR A 635 12.00 40.45 23.60
N GLU A 636 12.58 40.50 24.80
CA GLU A 636 13.80 41.28 25.06
C GLU A 636 15.06 40.67 24.43
N GLU A 637 15.17 39.33 24.44
CA GLU A 637 16.35 38.61 23.96
C GLU A 637 16.39 38.46 22.43
N SER A 638 15.24 38.28 21.78
CA SER A 638 15.18 37.85 20.36
C SER A 638 14.88 38.96 19.35
N ALA A 639 14.46 40.15 19.78
CA ALA A 639 13.96 41.19 18.88
C ALA A 639 15.09 42.09 18.29
N LEU A 640 15.79 41.60 17.27
CA LEU A 640 16.75 42.41 16.48
C LEU A 640 16.06 43.20 15.35
N ASP A 641 14.95 42.70 14.80
CA ASP A 641 14.20 43.35 13.72
C ASP A 641 13.03 44.19 14.25
N SER A 642 13.01 45.47 13.85
CA SER A 642 11.98 46.45 14.20
C SER A 642 10.55 46.06 13.79
N ARG A 643 10.38 45.33 12.67
CA ARG A 643 9.04 44.95 12.19
C ARG A 643 8.45 43.81 13.02
N LEU A 644 9.25 42.76 13.24
CA LEU A 644 8.86 41.62 14.06
C LEU A 644 8.61 42.06 15.52
N GLN A 645 9.43 42.97 16.04
CA GLN A 645 9.23 43.55 17.37
C GLN A 645 7.85 44.19 17.53
N TYR A 646 7.42 44.99 16.54
CA TYR A 646 6.08 45.59 16.57
C TYR A 646 4.96 44.55 16.48
N GLN A 647 5.10 43.54 15.61
CA GLN A 647 4.10 42.47 15.48
C GLN A 647 3.96 41.65 16.76
N GLN A 648 5.08 41.22 17.36
CA GLN A 648 5.08 40.48 18.62
C GLN A 648 4.44 41.30 19.75
N LEU A 649 4.77 42.59 19.86
CA LEU A 649 4.17 43.46 20.86
C LEU A 649 2.65 43.61 20.68
N LEU A 650 2.17 43.72 19.45
CA LEU A 650 0.73 43.74 19.17
C LEU A 650 0.06 42.41 19.54
N MET A 651 0.72 41.28 19.29
CA MET A 651 0.21 39.97 19.70
C MET A 651 0.11 39.87 21.23
N ILE A 652 1.15 40.29 21.96
CA ILE A 652 1.14 40.36 23.42
C ILE A 652 -0.02 41.25 23.90
N THR A 653 -0.13 42.47 23.36
CA THR A 653 -1.18 43.44 23.71
C THR A 653 -2.57 42.87 23.47
N GLY A 654 -2.80 42.24 22.31
CA GLY A 654 -4.09 41.66 21.94
C GLY A 654 -4.47 40.46 22.80
N LYS A 655 -3.50 39.64 23.25
CA LYS A 655 -3.75 38.52 24.15
C LYS A 655 -4.00 38.99 25.58
N LEU A 656 -3.23 39.96 26.07
CA LEU A 656 -3.39 40.56 27.39
C LEU A 656 -4.71 41.36 27.54
N GLN A 657 -5.28 41.86 26.44
CA GLN A 657 -6.61 42.49 26.48
C GLN A 657 -7.74 41.47 26.71
N LYS A 658 -7.55 40.21 26.29
CA LYS A 658 -8.56 39.16 26.43
C LYS A 658 -8.57 38.51 27.81
N THR A 659 -7.51 38.70 28.60
CA THR A 659 -7.39 38.06 29.91
C THR A 659 -8.23 38.78 30.96
N THR A 660 -8.88 38.01 31.83
CA THR A 660 -9.86 38.56 32.78
C THR A 660 -9.66 38.13 34.24
N ASN A 661 -8.82 37.13 34.51
CA ASN A 661 -8.72 36.52 35.84
C ASN A 661 -7.47 36.93 36.64
N PHE A 662 -6.71 37.93 36.17
CA PHE A 662 -5.51 38.42 36.89
C PHE A 662 -5.84 39.24 38.13
N SER A 663 -4.89 39.26 39.07
CA SER A 663 -4.91 40.24 40.16
C SER A 663 -4.64 41.64 39.60
N VAL A 664 -5.16 42.67 40.29
CA VAL A 664 -5.00 44.07 39.87
C VAL A 664 -3.53 44.47 39.82
N ASP A 665 -2.74 44.01 40.79
CA ASP A 665 -1.31 44.33 40.89
C ASP A 665 -0.50 43.63 39.79
N ASP A 666 -0.73 42.34 39.57
CA ASP A 666 -0.04 41.58 38.53
C ASP A 666 -0.36 42.14 37.14
N TYR A 667 -1.64 42.43 36.88
CA TYR A 667 -2.07 43.03 35.62
C TYR A 667 -1.45 44.42 35.41
N ASP A 668 -1.40 45.29 36.43
CA ASP A 668 -0.76 46.61 36.32
C ASP A 668 0.74 46.49 35.97
N THR A 669 1.45 45.52 36.57
CA THR A 669 2.87 45.30 36.24
C THR A 669 3.08 44.89 34.79
N LEU A 670 2.24 43.99 34.24
CA LEU A 670 2.34 43.52 32.86
C LEU A 670 1.99 44.62 31.87
N ILE A 671 0.91 45.38 32.12
CA ILE A 671 0.53 46.50 31.25
C ILE A 671 1.60 47.58 31.25
N THR A 672 2.11 47.95 32.42
CA THR A 672 3.15 48.99 32.53
C THR A 672 4.41 48.58 31.76
N LYS A 673 4.81 47.31 31.82
CA LYS A 673 5.90 46.76 30.98
C LYS A 673 5.56 46.82 29.50
N CYS A 674 4.37 46.37 29.08
CA CYS A 674 3.92 46.41 27.69
C CYS A 674 3.95 47.82 27.11
N THR A 675 3.45 48.81 27.86
CA THR A 675 3.49 50.24 27.50
C THR A 675 4.91 50.77 27.42
N LEU A 676 5.78 50.36 28.34
CA LEU A 676 7.18 50.73 28.32
C LEU A 676 7.84 50.22 27.03
N TYR A 677 7.61 48.97 26.65
CA TYR A 677 8.12 48.40 25.39
C TYR A 677 7.54 49.10 24.16
N ALA A 678 6.25 49.41 24.14
CA ALA A 678 5.64 50.23 23.10
C ALA A 678 6.34 51.59 22.94
N SER A 679 6.76 52.19 24.05
CA SER A 679 7.50 53.44 24.05
C SER A 679 8.99 53.32 23.74
N LYS A 680 9.56 52.12 23.71
CA LYS A 680 10.96 51.86 23.36
C LYS A 680 11.15 51.46 21.89
N LEU A 681 10.07 51.34 21.11
CA LEU A 681 10.15 51.05 19.67
C LEU A 681 10.94 52.13 18.92
N LEU A 682 11.76 51.70 17.96
CA LEU A 682 12.66 52.57 17.20
C LEU A 682 11.92 53.49 16.22
N LYS A 683 10.93 52.94 15.50
CA LYS A 683 10.16 53.67 14.49
C LYS A 683 9.05 54.48 15.17
N LYS A 684 9.07 55.81 15.00
CA LYS A 684 8.07 56.74 15.57
C LYS A 684 6.60 56.39 15.23
N PRO A 685 6.26 55.98 13.99
CA PRO A 685 4.88 55.57 13.67
C PRO A 685 4.44 54.32 14.44
N ASP A 686 5.33 53.33 14.58
CA ASP A 686 5.06 52.09 15.31
C ASP A 686 5.01 52.34 16.82
N GLN A 687 5.87 53.22 17.33
CA GLN A 687 5.83 53.71 18.72
C GLN A 687 4.48 54.37 19.05
N CYS A 688 3.99 55.27 18.18
CA CYS A 688 2.71 55.94 18.35
C CYS A 688 1.55 54.95 18.36
N ARG A 689 1.50 54.04 17.37
CA ARG A 689 0.45 53.02 17.27
C ARG A 689 0.50 52.00 18.41
N GLY A 690 1.69 51.53 18.79
CA GLY A 690 1.86 50.61 19.92
C GLY A 690 1.33 51.21 21.22
N ILE A 691 1.60 52.49 21.49
CA ILE A 691 1.06 53.18 22.68
C ILE A 691 -0.46 53.37 22.57
N LEU A 692 -0.99 53.62 21.36
CA LEU A 692 -2.44 53.68 21.15
C LEU A 692 -3.11 52.33 21.40
N HIS A 693 -2.50 51.22 21.01
CA HIS A 693 -3.02 49.90 21.35
C HIS A 693 -2.89 49.60 22.84
N ALA A 694 -1.77 49.97 23.47
CA ALA A 694 -1.59 49.86 24.91
C ALA A 694 -2.63 50.68 25.69
N SER A 695 -3.16 51.78 25.13
CA SER A 695 -4.23 52.57 25.76
C SER A 695 -5.46 51.74 26.15
N HIS A 696 -5.77 50.69 25.37
CA HIS A 696 -6.90 49.80 25.64
C HIS A 696 -6.67 48.85 26.80
N LEU A 697 -5.41 48.59 27.18
CA LEU A 697 -5.12 47.72 28.31
C LEU A 697 -5.58 48.32 29.64
N TRP A 698 -5.54 49.64 29.78
CA TRP A 698 -6.10 50.34 30.96
C TRP A 698 -7.62 50.54 30.89
N TRP A 699 -8.27 50.02 29.83
CA TRP A 699 -9.69 50.20 29.61
C TRP A 699 -10.35 48.91 29.09
N GLN A 700 -10.69 48.02 30.03
CA GLN A 700 -11.38 46.78 29.70
C GLN A 700 -12.87 47.02 29.40
N ASN A 701 -13.33 46.46 28.28
CA ASN A 701 -14.74 46.51 27.87
C ASN A 701 -15.57 45.48 28.65
N GLU A 702 -16.85 45.80 28.83
CA GLU A 702 -17.83 44.91 29.47
C GLU A 702 -18.00 43.64 28.63
N THR A 703 -17.56 42.51 29.17
CA THR A 703 -17.71 41.20 28.52
C THR A 703 -18.54 40.22 29.34
N ASN A 704 -18.66 40.37 30.67
CA ASN A 704 -19.61 39.66 31.54
C ASN A 704 -19.87 40.44 32.85
N GLU A 705 -21.05 40.29 33.45
CA GLU A 705 -21.57 41.12 34.56
C GLU A 705 -20.88 40.91 35.94
N GLU A 706 -19.94 39.98 36.08
CA GLU A 706 -19.36 39.59 37.39
C GLU A 706 -17.85 39.89 37.56
N THR A 707 -17.15 40.43 36.56
CA THR A 707 -15.72 40.75 36.67
C THR A 707 -15.47 42.21 37.06
N VAL A 708 -14.58 42.44 38.03
CA VAL A 708 -14.13 43.80 38.40
C VAL A 708 -13.30 44.35 37.24
N LEU A 709 -13.91 45.23 36.45
CA LEU A 709 -13.28 45.81 35.27
C LEU A 709 -12.14 46.74 35.67
N PHE A 710 -10.95 46.52 35.09
CA PHE A 710 -9.82 47.42 35.27
C PHE A 710 -10.01 48.66 34.39
N ARG A 711 -10.28 49.82 35.03
CA ARG A 711 -10.52 51.11 34.37
C ARG A 711 -9.72 52.23 35.02
N ASP A 712 -8.67 52.67 34.33
CA ASP A 712 -7.83 53.79 34.77
C ASP A 712 -7.88 54.96 33.77
N PRO A 713 -8.87 55.87 33.88
CA PRO A 713 -9.12 56.90 32.86
C PRO A 713 -7.96 57.92 32.75
N LYS A 714 -7.20 58.14 33.83
CA LYS A 714 -6.04 59.04 33.84
C LYS A 714 -4.89 58.49 33.00
N ARG A 715 -4.58 57.19 33.13
CA ARG A 715 -3.49 56.54 32.37
C ARG A 715 -3.83 56.42 30.88
N VAL A 716 -5.11 56.21 30.56
CA VAL A 716 -5.61 56.27 29.17
C VAL A 716 -5.32 57.64 28.55
N LEU A 717 -5.65 58.74 29.26
CA LEU A 717 -5.38 60.10 28.80
C LEU A 717 -3.88 60.36 28.64
N GLU A 718 -3.05 59.93 29.60
CA GLU A 718 -1.59 60.07 29.51
C GLU A 718 -1.03 59.38 28.25
N CYS A 719 -1.56 58.21 27.90
CA CYS A 719 -1.09 57.46 26.74
C CYS A 719 -1.55 58.08 25.43
N LEU A 720 -2.79 58.58 25.37
CA LEU A 720 -3.28 59.34 24.22
C LEU A 720 -2.47 60.65 24.02
N GLN A 721 -2.15 61.37 25.09
CA GLN A 721 -1.31 62.57 25.02
C GLN A 721 0.14 62.25 24.63
N LYS A 722 0.67 61.10 25.10
CA LYS A 722 2.01 60.63 24.70
C LYS A 722 2.05 60.23 23.23
N SER A 723 1.03 59.53 22.73
CA SER A 723 0.88 59.22 21.30
C SER A 723 0.77 60.48 20.44
N LEU A 724 0.03 61.50 20.91
CA LEU A 724 -0.07 62.79 20.24
C LEU A 724 1.31 63.46 20.08
N LYS A 725 2.06 63.59 21.18
CA LYS A 725 3.43 64.15 21.15
C LYS A 725 4.37 63.38 20.23
N ILE A 726 4.20 62.06 20.14
CA ILE A 726 5.03 61.22 19.25
C ILE A 726 4.62 61.44 17.79
N ALA A 727 3.33 61.57 17.49
CA ALA A 727 2.83 61.92 16.16
C ALA A 727 3.31 63.32 15.70
N ASP A 728 3.35 64.30 16.62
CA ASP A 728 3.95 65.62 16.37
C ASP A 728 5.45 65.53 16.09
N SER A 729 6.16 64.59 16.73
CA SER A 729 7.60 64.38 16.54
C SER A 729 7.98 63.63 15.24
N CYS A 730 6.99 63.20 14.44
CA CYS A 730 7.22 62.53 13.17
C CYS A 730 7.65 63.55 12.10
N MET A 731 8.81 63.32 11.48
CA MET A 731 9.35 64.20 10.43
C MET A 731 8.53 64.17 9.13
N ASP A 732 7.95 63.02 8.79
CA ASP A 732 7.06 62.89 7.63
C ASP A 732 5.66 63.38 7.96
N GLN A 733 5.27 64.48 7.32
CA GLN A 733 4.00 65.15 7.54
C GLN A 733 2.80 64.29 7.07
N ILE A 734 2.96 63.45 6.04
CA ILE A 734 1.88 62.57 5.57
C ILE A 734 1.59 61.47 6.60
N THR A 735 2.64 60.79 7.07
CA THR A 735 2.48 59.75 8.10
C THR A 735 2.01 60.36 9.42
N SER A 736 2.47 61.56 9.78
CA SER A 736 1.98 62.30 10.95
C SER A 736 0.48 62.59 10.87
N LEU A 737 -0.02 63.09 9.73
CA LEU A 737 -1.45 63.32 9.52
C LEU A 737 -2.29 62.04 9.67
N LYS A 738 -1.82 60.93 9.08
CA LYS A 738 -2.49 59.62 9.25
C LYS A 738 -2.54 59.20 10.72
N LEU A 739 -1.48 59.42 11.48
CA LEU A 739 -1.46 59.11 12.91
C LEU A 739 -2.44 59.98 13.69
N PHE A 740 -2.56 61.29 13.39
CA PHE A 740 -3.57 62.14 14.03
C PHE A 740 -4.99 61.67 13.78
N ILE A 741 -5.33 61.24 12.56
CA ILE A 741 -6.65 60.68 12.27
C ILE A 741 -6.91 59.41 13.08
N ASN A 742 -5.93 58.49 13.16
CA ASN A 742 -6.05 57.28 13.98
C ASN A 742 -6.18 57.59 15.49
N ILE A 743 -5.47 58.62 15.97
CA ILE A 743 -5.59 59.10 17.35
C ILE A 743 -7.01 59.65 17.56
N LEU A 744 -7.51 60.48 16.64
CA LEU A 744 -8.85 61.07 16.71
C LEU A 744 -9.95 60.01 16.77
N GLU A 745 -9.88 58.97 15.94
CA GLU A 745 -10.80 57.82 16.01
C GLU A 745 -10.76 57.14 17.38
N ARG A 746 -9.58 57.03 17.98
CA ARG A 746 -9.43 56.43 19.31
C ARG A 746 -9.99 57.33 20.41
N TYR A 747 -9.84 58.65 20.30
CA TYR A 747 -10.50 59.60 21.21
C TYR A 747 -12.02 59.49 21.11
N PHE A 748 -12.58 59.40 19.90
CA PHE A 748 -14.01 59.17 19.70
C PHE A 748 -14.47 57.86 20.36
N TYR A 749 -13.70 56.78 20.22
CA TYR A 749 -14.02 55.50 20.85
C TYR A 749 -14.12 55.62 22.38
N TYR A 750 -13.12 56.21 23.06
CA TYR A 750 -13.18 56.32 24.53
C TYR A 750 -14.21 57.33 25.02
N TYR A 751 -14.52 58.33 24.20
CA TYR A 751 -15.60 59.26 24.47
C TYR A 751 -16.97 58.56 24.43
N ASP A 752 -17.15 57.64 23.47
CA ASP A 752 -18.32 56.76 23.37
C ASP A 752 -18.44 55.82 24.59
N GLN A 753 -17.32 55.24 25.02
CA GLN A 753 -17.22 54.39 26.21
C GLN A 753 -17.36 55.15 27.55
N ARG A 754 -17.72 56.43 27.51
CA ARG A 754 -17.94 57.30 28.67
C ARG A 754 -16.74 57.45 29.61
N CYS A 755 -15.52 57.49 29.10
CA CYS A 755 -14.34 57.79 29.91
C CYS A 755 -14.41 59.22 30.51
N ASP A 756 -14.33 59.34 31.83
CA ASP A 756 -14.51 60.62 32.56
C ASP A 756 -13.38 61.63 32.32
N SER A 757 -12.16 61.14 32.02
CA SER A 757 -10.99 62.01 31.83
C SER A 757 -10.91 62.62 30.43
N ILE A 758 -11.68 62.13 29.46
CA ILE A 758 -11.67 62.63 28.08
C ILE A 758 -12.79 63.63 27.88
N LEU A 759 -12.40 64.91 27.86
CA LEU A 759 -13.30 66.04 27.67
C LEU A 759 -13.45 66.39 26.18
N ALA A 760 -14.61 66.93 25.81
CA ALA A 760 -14.90 67.41 24.47
C ALA A 760 -13.87 68.42 23.94
N LYS A 761 -13.29 69.24 24.84
CA LYS A 761 -12.21 70.20 24.53
C LYS A 761 -10.96 69.55 23.92
N HIS A 762 -10.61 68.33 24.35
CA HIS A 762 -9.46 67.62 23.80
C HIS A 762 -9.72 67.11 22.39
N ILE A 763 -10.98 66.75 22.10
CA ILE A 763 -11.41 66.26 20.79
C ILE A 763 -11.51 67.42 19.80
N GLY A 764 -12.17 68.53 20.17
CA GLY A 764 -12.26 69.73 19.34
C GLY A 764 -10.88 70.29 18.99
N GLY A 765 -9.99 70.40 19.98
CA GLY A 765 -8.60 70.83 19.73
C GLY A 765 -7.79 69.91 18.82
N LEU A 766 -8.08 68.59 18.84
CA LEU A 766 -7.42 67.63 17.94
C LEU A 766 -7.99 67.70 16.51
N ILE A 767 -9.29 67.94 16.34
CA ILE A 767 -9.92 68.18 15.04
C ILE A 767 -9.31 69.43 14.41
N ASP A 768 -9.25 70.53 15.16
CA ASP A 768 -8.63 71.78 14.70
C ASP A 768 -7.18 71.59 14.29
N LEU A 769 -6.39 70.86 15.11
CA LEU A 769 -4.99 70.57 14.82
C LEU A 769 -4.84 69.71 13.56
N THR A 770 -5.69 68.70 13.39
CA THR A 770 -5.66 67.80 12.22
C THR A 770 -6.04 68.56 10.95
N GLU A 771 -7.04 69.44 11.01
CA GLU A 771 -7.42 70.31 9.88
C GLU A 771 -6.33 71.32 9.52
N GLN A 772 -5.67 71.93 10.51
CA GLN A 772 -4.57 72.86 10.27
C GLN A 772 -3.39 72.16 9.59
N ASN A 773 -2.98 70.99 10.08
CA ASN A 773 -1.91 70.19 9.48
C ASN A 773 -2.27 69.73 8.06
N MET A 774 -3.55 69.40 7.83
CA MET A 774 -4.05 69.04 6.50
C MET A 774 -4.02 70.23 5.52
N ARG A 775 -4.41 71.43 5.96
CA ARG A 775 -4.34 72.67 5.15
C ARG A 775 -2.88 73.04 4.83
N SER A 776 -1.96 72.82 5.77
CA SER A 776 -0.52 73.00 5.54
C SER A 776 0.03 72.02 4.49
N LEU A 777 -0.42 70.77 4.50
CA LEU A 777 -0.03 69.75 3.52
C LEU A 777 -0.57 70.01 2.12
N LEU A 778 -1.76 70.59 1.99
CA LEU A 778 -2.37 70.98 0.71
C LEU A 778 -1.69 72.21 0.08
N THR A 779 -1.01 73.03 0.88
CA THR A 779 -0.18 74.16 0.41
C THR A 779 1.27 73.74 0.08
N SER A 780 1.69 72.60 0.64
CA SER A 780 2.72 71.66 0.17
C SER A 780 2.79 71.37 -1.34
N SER A 781 3.80 71.77 -2.11
CA SER A 781 3.90 71.32 -3.53
C SER A 781 4.08 69.78 -3.66
N PRO A 782 3.57 69.11 -4.73
CA PRO A 782 3.55 67.64 -4.84
C PRO A 782 4.90 66.95 -5.11
N ASN A 783 5.95 67.70 -5.45
CA ASN A 783 7.21 67.13 -5.96
C ASN A 783 8.22 66.68 -4.89
N ASP A 784 8.06 67.10 -3.62
CA ASP A 784 8.93 66.64 -2.53
C ASP A 784 8.42 65.36 -1.85
N LEU A 785 7.20 64.92 -2.18
CA LEU A 785 6.52 63.77 -1.56
C LEU A 785 6.92 62.40 -2.16
N ILE A 786 7.57 62.40 -3.32
CA ILE A 786 7.93 61.18 -4.06
C ILE A 786 9.37 60.72 -3.74
N ALA A 787 10.19 61.55 -3.09
CA ALA A 787 11.59 61.23 -2.81
C ALA A 787 11.83 60.38 -1.55
N ASN A 788 10.79 60.07 -0.77
CA ASN A 788 10.93 59.22 0.42
C ASN A 788 10.67 57.76 0.04
N ASP A 789 11.73 56.95 0.09
CA ASP A 789 11.71 55.51 -0.08
C ASP A 789 10.46 54.87 0.57
N PRO A 790 9.63 54.12 -0.17
CA PRO A 790 8.46 53.43 0.38
C PRO A 790 8.86 52.51 1.54
N ASN A 791 10.08 51.97 1.52
CA ASN A 791 10.57 51.03 2.52
C ASN A 791 11.24 51.66 3.76
N ALA A 792 11.49 52.98 3.79
CA ALA A 792 12.21 53.59 4.92
C ALA A 792 11.31 53.82 6.15
N TYR A 793 10.00 53.99 5.94
CA TYR A 793 9.02 54.29 6.99
C TYR A 793 7.79 53.38 6.98
N ALA A 794 7.75 52.38 6.10
CA ALA A 794 6.67 51.40 6.03
C ALA A 794 6.55 50.57 7.30
N SER A 795 5.45 50.76 8.02
CA SER A 795 4.80 49.71 8.81
C SER A 795 3.94 48.92 7.83
N SER A 796 4.52 47.87 7.27
CA SER A 796 4.03 47.04 6.17
C SER A 796 2.87 46.10 6.55
N ILE A 797 1.82 46.65 7.17
CA ILE A 797 0.55 45.95 7.42
C ILE A 797 -0.64 46.73 6.83
N TRP A 798 -0.50 48.03 6.53
CA TRP A 798 -1.57 48.86 5.96
C TRP A 798 -1.18 49.67 4.71
N GLU A 799 0.03 49.50 4.19
CA GLU A 799 0.40 50.07 2.89
C GLU A 799 -0.13 49.17 1.77
N THR A 800 -1.41 49.36 1.40
CA THR A 800 -1.86 48.93 0.07
C THR A 800 -1.06 49.72 -0.96
N ALA A 801 -0.33 49.03 -1.83
CA ALA A 801 0.54 49.57 -2.88
C ALA A 801 -0.17 50.38 -3.99
N GLY A 802 -1.36 50.92 -3.71
CA GLY A 802 -2.18 51.67 -4.67
C GLY A 802 -2.51 53.07 -4.17
N GLY A 803 -1.87 54.07 -4.77
CA GLY A 803 -2.36 55.45 -4.91
C GLY A 803 -2.61 56.24 -3.62
N PHE A 804 -1.60 56.92 -3.09
CA PHE A 804 -1.83 58.00 -2.13
C PHE A 804 -2.21 59.28 -2.86
N SER A 805 -3.42 59.79 -2.62
CA SER A 805 -3.71 61.21 -2.76
C SER A 805 -4.11 61.78 -1.40
N VAL A 806 -3.73 63.02 -1.14
CA VAL A 806 -4.18 63.80 0.02
C VAL A 806 -5.72 63.82 0.11
N ASP A 807 -6.43 63.63 -1.02
CA ASP A 807 -7.89 63.51 -1.07
C ASP A 807 -8.43 62.24 -0.42
N SER A 808 -7.68 61.14 -0.40
CA SER A 808 -8.09 59.93 0.34
C SER A 808 -8.10 60.18 1.84
N MET A 809 -7.07 60.87 2.36
CA MET A 809 -7.01 61.28 3.76
C MET A 809 -8.07 62.33 4.10
N ARG A 810 -8.36 63.25 3.17
CA ARG A 810 -9.49 64.19 3.26
C ARG A 810 -10.81 63.47 3.44
N ASN A 811 -11.10 62.54 2.54
CA ASN A 811 -12.34 61.77 2.57
C ASN A 811 -12.44 60.94 3.86
N HIS A 812 -11.32 60.46 4.39
CA HIS A 812 -11.31 59.73 5.66
C HIS A 812 -11.56 60.64 6.87
N LEU A 813 -10.96 61.83 6.92
CA LEU A 813 -11.23 62.83 7.95
C LEU A 813 -12.69 63.33 7.88
N GLU A 814 -13.19 63.63 6.68
CA GLU A 814 -14.58 64.03 6.48
C GLU A 814 -15.55 62.91 6.89
N ARG A 815 -15.23 61.63 6.64
CA ARG A 815 -16.07 60.50 7.11
C ARG A 815 -16.05 60.35 8.63
N THR A 816 -14.90 60.49 9.27
CA THR A 816 -14.75 60.34 10.73
C THR A 816 -15.44 61.47 11.49
N THR A 817 -15.32 62.71 11.00
CA THR A 817 -16.04 63.88 11.54
C THR A 817 -17.55 63.78 11.29
N ASN A 818 -17.99 63.39 10.10
CA ASN A 818 -19.41 63.12 9.81
C ASN A 818 -20.02 62.04 10.73
N LEU A 819 -19.22 61.04 11.16
CA LEU A 819 -19.68 60.02 12.10
C LEU A 819 -19.93 60.60 13.50
N ALA A 820 -19.08 61.52 13.96
CA ALA A 820 -19.28 62.25 15.20
C ALA A 820 -20.46 63.24 15.10
N GLU A 821 -20.63 63.94 13.96
CA GLU A 821 -21.75 64.87 13.71
C GLU A 821 -23.11 64.16 13.68
N LYS A 822 -23.19 62.95 13.10
CA LYS A 822 -24.43 62.15 13.10
C LYS A 822 -24.88 61.69 14.48
N ARG A 823 -23.98 61.66 15.47
CA ARG A 823 -24.28 61.30 16.86
C ARG A 823 -24.55 62.52 17.76
N SER A 824 -24.66 63.71 17.18
CA SER A 824 -24.93 64.97 17.89
C SER A 824 -26.32 65.06 18.56
N GLU A 825 -27.20 64.07 18.38
CA GLU A 825 -28.47 63.95 19.11
C GLU A 825 -28.26 63.68 20.62
N ASP A 826 -27.11 63.11 21.01
CA ASP A 826 -26.68 62.99 22.41
C ASP A 826 -26.02 64.32 22.87
N GLU A 827 -26.54 64.94 23.96
CA GLU A 827 -26.05 66.22 24.51
C GLU A 827 -24.52 66.26 24.73
N ARG A 828 -23.94 65.09 25.03
CA ARG A 828 -22.50 64.91 25.21
C ARG A 828 -21.74 65.18 23.90
N TRP A 829 -22.12 64.58 22.79
CA TRP A 829 -21.46 64.77 21.48
C TRP A 829 -21.67 66.17 20.90
N ALA A 830 -22.79 66.82 21.20
CA ALA A 830 -23.05 68.21 20.80
C ALA A 830 -21.99 69.20 21.38
N SER A 831 -21.44 68.90 22.56
CA SER A 831 -20.42 69.74 23.22
C SER A 831 -19.03 69.72 22.55
N ILE A 832 -18.81 68.86 21.55
CA ILE A 832 -17.56 68.79 20.77
C ILE A 832 -17.51 69.86 19.67
N PHE A 833 -18.68 70.23 19.12
CA PHE A 833 -18.82 71.12 17.97
C PHE A 833 -19.33 72.54 18.34
N GLN A 834 -19.47 72.81 19.65
CA GLN A 834 -19.75 74.15 20.22
C GLN A 834 -18.45 74.83 20.64
#